data_AF-A0A7L1RA60-F1
#
_entry.id   AF-A0A7L1RA60-F1
#
_cell.length_a   1.000
_cell.length_b   1.000
_cell.length_c   1.000
_cell.angle_alpha   90.00
_cell.angle_beta   90.00
_cell.angle_gamma   90.00
#
_symmetry.space_group_name_H-M   'P 1'
#
loop_
_entity.id
_entity.type
_entity.pdbx_description
1 polymer ?
#
loop_
_entity_poly.entity_id
_entity_poly.type
_entity_poly.pdbx_seq_one_letter_code
_entity_poly.pdbx_strand_id
1 'polypeptide(L)'
;NGLGPGGHAGPEVAMLEALSSGSVPPVTEEPESTMTLSLNHVLQEDRDGLEKINTRPGKIVLYSDAGFAGHKREIWDDVPDATSWELSHTISIRVIRGGWVMYEKPRFRGRKCVLAEGDVEIDNPWTAYGDSGENGQPRRSRPFRIGSFKRVVRDYRTPEISLFSEENGEGARLRFSGSAEDTRDRGQALAAASIIVHSGLWLLYSKPFFDDDPYVLEPGGYPNLKAWGAKDPSICSMHPIRLGCPVVERPGEPQVLIYEAAAFQGRSFTISRDIYDLRSLPEPALPTVGSLRVLGGCWVGYEKEGFRGHQYLLEEGEYQDWRQWGGYSEELVSLRLIRTALTSSCRWVAYEGPNYSGEQYILEKGVYRNCEDWGATDCHIASAQPILQVREHNLHFVSKILLFSEPDFSGDHVAFEEDQEALPEAFIPRSCRVRGGSWILFDGQDFTGEQHVLSEGEYPTLSSMGCLCSTAIRSLKKVPLFFSEPSIFLHGLECFEGKEIELNSEVRSLQAEGFNNHVLSVRVKGGIWVLCEHGDFRGRQWLLDCTEITNWLTYSGLQHVGSLYPIRQRRIYFRIRSRELQLFLSVPDDVEEMKAGRVVVSSLSEQSSSVWYYENGLIKNQVAPAMSLQVIGPAGKGAKAVLWSETRVPRQTWSVDSQGRIRSQMFEDMLLDVKGGRSYDRDHAIIWDMADERPTQTWDIQVL
;
A
#
# COMPACT_ATOMS: atom_id res chain seq x y z
N ASN A 1 -6.33 74.45 -56.52
CA ASN A 1 -4.89 74.55 -56.20
C ASN A 1 -4.67 73.73 -54.94
N GLY A 2 -4.25 72.46 -54.94
CA GLY A 2 -3.46 71.67 -55.91
C GLY A 2 -2.13 71.29 -55.24
N LEU A 3 -1.64 70.04 -55.24
CA LEU A 3 -1.97 68.83 -56.02
C LEU A 3 -1.87 67.56 -55.12
N GLY A 4 -2.45 66.43 -55.56
CA GLY A 4 -2.20 65.07 -55.02
C GLY A 4 -1.27 64.26 -55.96
N PRO A 5 -1.44 62.92 -56.13
CA PRO A 5 -2.41 62.00 -55.49
C PRO A 5 -1.85 60.60 -55.11
N GLY A 6 -2.73 59.70 -54.61
CA GLY A 6 -2.52 58.23 -54.57
C GLY A 6 -3.06 57.56 -53.29
N GLY A 7 -3.91 56.53 -53.33
CA GLY A 7 -4.57 55.86 -54.45
C GLY A 7 -5.82 55.04 -54.02
N HIS A 8 -6.63 54.61 -54.99
CA HIS A 8 -7.92 53.91 -54.83
C HIS A 8 -7.75 52.41 -54.39
N ALA A 9 -8.79 51.63 -54.03
CA ALA A 9 -10.22 51.72 -54.39
C ALA A 9 -11.21 51.15 -53.33
N GLY A 10 -12.52 51.30 -53.61
CA GLY A 10 -13.66 50.82 -52.81
C GLY A 10 -14.48 49.69 -53.48
N PRO A 11 -15.69 49.35 -52.96
CA PRO A 11 -16.29 48.02 -53.14
C PRO A 11 -17.67 47.94 -53.84
N GLU A 12 -18.00 46.76 -54.37
CA GLU A 12 -19.35 46.16 -54.57
C GLU A 12 -19.20 44.61 -54.41
N VAL A 13 -20.08 43.73 -53.91
CA VAL A 13 -21.51 43.71 -53.45
C VAL A 13 -22.46 42.90 -54.37
N ALA A 14 -23.37 42.10 -53.75
CA ALA A 14 -24.51 41.34 -54.32
C ALA A 14 -24.18 40.02 -55.08
N MET A 15 -24.99 38.93 -55.07
CA MET A 15 -26.21 38.60 -54.30
C MET A 15 -26.65 37.11 -54.44
N LEU A 16 -27.46 36.61 -53.46
CA LEU A 16 -28.45 35.48 -53.54
C LEU A 16 -27.87 34.06 -53.84
N GLU A 17 -28.45 32.90 -53.46
CA GLU A 17 -29.66 32.47 -52.69
C GLU A 17 -29.43 31.01 -52.16
N ALA A 18 -30.24 30.30 -51.34
CA ALA A 18 -31.59 30.53 -50.80
C ALA A 18 -31.90 29.84 -49.44
N LEU A 19 -33.15 30.11 -49.02
CA LEU A 19 -34.10 29.55 -48.03
C LEU A 19 -34.18 27.99 -47.97
N SER A 20 -34.81 27.33 -46.98
CA SER A 20 -35.88 27.78 -46.04
C SER A 20 -35.99 27.03 -44.69
N SER A 21 -36.26 27.80 -43.62
CA SER A 21 -37.19 27.55 -42.47
C SER A 21 -37.23 26.23 -41.68
N GLY A 22 -37.14 26.35 -40.35
CA GLY A 22 -37.64 25.37 -39.36
C GLY A 22 -37.42 25.85 -37.92
N SER A 23 -38.47 26.32 -37.22
CA SER A 23 -38.33 27.07 -35.96
C SER A 23 -38.88 26.34 -34.72
N VAL A 24 -38.03 26.20 -33.69
CA VAL A 24 -38.39 25.85 -32.30
C VAL A 24 -37.52 26.76 -31.40
N PRO A 25 -38.04 27.35 -30.30
CA PRO A 25 -37.30 28.38 -29.55
C PRO A 25 -36.12 27.82 -28.74
N PRO A 26 -35.06 28.62 -28.49
CA PRO A 26 -34.04 28.27 -27.52
C PRO A 26 -34.64 28.25 -26.11
N VAL A 27 -34.31 27.22 -25.33
CA VAL A 27 -34.55 27.21 -23.89
C VAL A 27 -33.66 28.28 -23.26
N THR A 28 -34.18 29.01 -22.27
CA THR A 28 -33.41 30.02 -21.52
C THR A 28 -32.21 29.37 -20.82
N GLU A 29 -31.01 29.70 -21.28
CA GLU A 29 -29.78 29.41 -20.56
C GLU A 29 -29.71 30.26 -19.28
N GLU A 30 -29.44 29.63 -18.13
CA GLU A 30 -29.08 30.37 -16.93
C GLU A 30 -27.70 31.01 -17.12
N PRO A 31 -27.47 32.26 -16.66
CA PRO A 31 -26.26 33.00 -17.02
C PRO A 31 -24.99 32.38 -16.43
N GLU A 32 -24.06 31.97 -17.29
CA GLU A 32 -22.72 31.54 -16.91
C GLU A 32 -22.04 32.66 -16.10
N SER A 33 -21.97 32.46 -14.79
CA SER A 33 -21.51 33.45 -13.81
C SER A 33 -20.25 32.99 -13.07
N THR A 34 -19.40 32.23 -13.76
CA THR A 34 -17.99 32.03 -13.40
C THR A 34 -17.17 33.11 -14.11
N MET A 35 -17.19 34.34 -13.60
CA MET A 35 -16.29 35.38 -14.11
C MET A 35 -14.85 34.98 -13.83
N THR A 36 -14.10 34.68 -14.89
CA THR A 36 -12.65 34.48 -14.82
C THR A 36 -11.96 35.82 -14.53
N LEU A 37 -11.84 36.16 -13.25
CA LEU A 37 -10.75 37.01 -12.78
C LEU A 37 -9.46 36.44 -13.38
N SER A 38 -8.74 37.26 -14.15
CA SER A 38 -7.74 36.76 -15.09
C SER A 38 -6.60 36.03 -14.36
N LEU A 39 -6.34 34.79 -14.75
CA LEU A 39 -5.30 33.90 -14.22
C LEU A 39 -3.93 34.59 -14.07
N ASN A 40 -3.66 35.57 -14.94
CA ASN A 40 -2.50 36.44 -14.95
C ASN A 40 -2.18 37.09 -13.58
N HIS A 41 -3.17 37.44 -12.76
CA HIS A 41 -2.92 38.09 -11.45
C HIS A 41 -2.58 37.08 -10.34
N VAL A 42 -2.89 35.79 -10.53
CA VAL A 42 -2.43 34.70 -9.64
C VAL A 42 -0.98 34.32 -9.99
N LEU A 43 -0.60 34.42 -11.26
CA LEU A 43 0.71 34.05 -11.79
C LEU A 43 1.79 35.15 -11.69
N GLN A 44 1.60 36.17 -10.85
CA GLN A 44 2.48 37.35 -10.81
C GLN A 44 3.25 37.56 -9.50
N GLU A 45 2.93 36.85 -8.40
CA GLU A 45 3.73 36.86 -7.16
C GLU A 45 4.77 35.72 -7.10
N ASP A 46 4.55 34.58 -7.79
CA ASP A 46 5.52 33.47 -7.89
C ASP A 46 6.70 33.80 -8.83
N ARG A 47 7.59 34.69 -8.36
CA ARG A 47 8.87 34.99 -9.06
C ARG A 47 10.14 34.86 -8.21
N ASP A 48 10.00 34.48 -6.94
CA ASP A 48 11.10 34.05 -6.08
C ASP A 48 11.04 32.52 -5.90
N GLY A 49 11.98 31.79 -6.50
CA GLY A 49 12.19 30.35 -6.27
C GLY A 49 11.09 29.42 -6.79
N LEU A 50 11.26 28.86 -8.00
CA LEU A 50 10.48 27.71 -8.45
C LEU A 50 10.80 26.47 -7.59
N GLU A 51 9.94 26.14 -6.62
CA GLU A 51 10.03 24.88 -5.87
C GLU A 51 9.99 23.67 -6.84
N LYS A 52 10.77 22.62 -6.53
CA LYS A 52 10.79 21.38 -7.34
C LYS A 52 9.48 20.60 -7.14
N ILE A 53 8.55 20.74 -8.07
CA ILE A 53 7.22 20.11 -7.98
C ILE A 53 7.23 18.71 -8.60
N ASN A 54 7.31 17.69 -7.75
CA ASN A 54 7.29 16.29 -8.16
C ASN A 54 5.83 15.80 -8.31
N THR A 55 5.29 15.77 -9.54
CA THR A 55 3.93 15.25 -9.79
C THR A 55 3.89 13.73 -9.79
N ARG A 56 2.91 13.12 -9.12
CA ARG A 56 2.72 11.67 -9.05
C ARG A 56 1.74 11.16 -10.12
N PRO A 57 2.00 10.01 -10.76
CA PRO A 57 1.08 9.41 -11.72
C PRO A 57 -0.21 8.98 -11.03
N GLY A 58 -1.35 9.49 -11.51
CA GLY A 58 -2.65 9.21 -10.93
C GLY A 58 -3.11 7.79 -11.22
N LYS A 59 -3.84 7.19 -10.27
CA LYS A 59 -4.59 5.97 -10.54
C LYS A 59 -5.76 5.78 -9.57
N ILE A 60 -6.94 5.50 -10.12
CA ILE A 60 -8.06 4.89 -9.40
C ILE A 60 -8.51 3.61 -10.11
N VAL A 61 -9.05 2.68 -9.34
CA VAL A 61 -9.68 1.46 -9.83
C VAL A 61 -11.12 1.44 -9.33
N LEU A 62 -12.06 1.59 -10.25
CA LEU A 62 -13.48 1.46 -9.98
C LEU A 62 -13.92 0.01 -10.21
N TYR A 63 -14.76 -0.50 -9.33
CA TYR A 63 -15.44 -1.78 -9.45
C TYR A 63 -16.95 -1.48 -9.63
N SER A 64 -17.66 -2.24 -10.46
CA SER A 64 -19.08 -1.94 -10.73
C SER A 64 -19.97 -2.22 -9.52
N ASP A 65 -19.51 -3.06 -8.60
CA ASP A 65 -20.26 -3.61 -7.48
C ASP A 65 -19.50 -3.36 -6.16
N ALA A 66 -20.14 -3.64 -5.03
CA ALA A 66 -19.51 -3.65 -3.71
C ALA A 66 -18.55 -4.84 -3.53
N GLY A 67 -17.76 -4.85 -2.46
CA GLY A 67 -16.76 -5.89 -2.15
C GLY A 67 -15.61 -5.99 -3.15
N PHE A 68 -15.35 -4.93 -3.93
CA PHE A 68 -14.39 -4.89 -5.05
C PHE A 68 -14.69 -5.95 -6.12
N ALA A 69 -15.98 -6.20 -6.39
CA ALA A 69 -16.47 -7.20 -7.34
C ALA A 69 -16.97 -6.59 -8.68
N GLY A 70 -17.39 -7.47 -9.59
CA GLY A 70 -17.96 -7.06 -10.88
C GLY A 70 -16.92 -6.52 -11.88
N HIS A 71 -17.31 -5.55 -12.70
CA HIS A 71 -16.48 -5.01 -13.77
C HIS A 71 -15.42 -4.03 -13.23
N LYS A 72 -14.17 -4.49 -13.11
CA LYS A 72 -13.00 -3.65 -12.82
C LYS A 72 -12.68 -2.68 -13.97
N ARG A 73 -12.49 -1.40 -13.67
CA ARG A 73 -12.05 -0.35 -14.59
C ARG A 73 -10.90 0.46 -13.98
N GLU A 74 -9.75 0.50 -14.65
CA GLU A 74 -8.61 1.33 -14.23
C GLU A 74 -8.66 2.69 -14.95
N ILE A 75 -8.40 3.77 -14.20
CA ILE A 75 -8.49 5.16 -14.65
C ILE A 75 -7.22 5.88 -14.18
N TRP A 76 -6.50 6.49 -15.11
CA TRP A 76 -5.16 7.05 -14.88
C TRP A 76 -5.10 8.59 -15.00
N ASP A 77 -6.08 9.19 -15.68
CA ASP A 77 -6.21 10.64 -15.82
C ASP A 77 -7.67 11.09 -15.89
N ASP A 78 -7.92 12.39 -16.06
CA ASP A 78 -9.25 13.01 -16.04
C ASP A 78 -10.23 12.38 -17.07
N VAL A 79 -11.41 11.95 -16.60
CA VAL A 79 -12.48 11.37 -17.43
C VAL A 79 -13.60 12.38 -17.60
N PRO A 80 -13.76 13.02 -18.78
CA PRO A 80 -14.73 14.10 -18.98
C PRO A 80 -16.19 13.61 -19.13
N ASP A 81 -16.42 12.33 -19.41
CA ASP A 81 -17.75 11.70 -19.41
C ASP A 81 -17.67 10.23 -18.97
N ALA A 82 -18.40 9.89 -17.91
CA ALA A 82 -18.55 8.54 -17.36
C ALA A 82 -20.01 8.04 -17.40
N THR A 83 -20.93 8.79 -18.02
CA THR A 83 -22.38 8.56 -17.93
C THR A 83 -22.87 7.28 -18.63
N SER A 84 -22.01 6.65 -19.42
CA SER A 84 -22.21 5.37 -20.11
C SER A 84 -21.81 4.13 -19.29
N TRP A 85 -21.29 4.31 -18.07
CA TRP A 85 -20.84 3.19 -17.25
C TRP A 85 -22.00 2.55 -16.51
N GLU A 86 -22.12 1.23 -16.65
CA GLU A 86 -23.09 0.42 -15.91
C GLU A 86 -22.52 0.12 -14.52
N LEU A 87 -23.33 0.41 -13.48
CA LEU A 87 -22.94 0.38 -12.08
C LEU A 87 -24.07 -0.23 -11.24
N SER A 88 -23.69 -0.80 -10.09
CA SER A 88 -24.59 -1.16 -9.00
C SER A 88 -25.13 0.10 -8.28
N HIS A 89 -26.05 -0.12 -7.34
CA HIS A 89 -26.44 0.87 -6.32
C HIS A 89 -25.32 1.26 -5.36
N THR A 90 -24.42 0.33 -5.09
CA THR A 90 -23.25 0.43 -4.22
C THR A 90 -22.04 -0.05 -5.01
N ILE A 91 -20.99 0.76 -5.07
CA ILE A 91 -19.75 0.47 -5.83
C ILE A 91 -18.54 0.56 -4.91
N SER A 92 -17.51 -0.25 -5.14
CA SER A 92 -16.20 -0.04 -4.49
C SER A 92 -15.25 0.74 -5.40
N ILE A 93 -14.53 1.71 -4.85
CA ILE A 93 -13.43 2.42 -5.53
C ILE A 93 -12.16 2.27 -4.69
N ARG A 94 -11.05 1.91 -5.34
CA ARG A 94 -9.71 1.99 -4.77
C ARG A 94 -8.95 3.14 -5.43
N VAL A 95 -8.69 4.21 -4.68
CA VAL A 95 -7.83 5.32 -5.09
C VAL A 95 -6.40 4.94 -4.73
N ILE A 96 -5.60 4.62 -5.74
CA ILE A 96 -4.21 4.15 -5.54
C ILE A 96 -3.26 5.35 -5.46
N ARG A 97 -3.42 6.36 -6.32
CA ARG A 97 -2.58 7.57 -6.35
C ARG A 97 -3.37 8.82 -6.77
N GLY A 98 -3.13 9.94 -6.08
CA GLY A 98 -3.72 11.26 -6.30
C GLY A 98 -5.01 11.52 -5.49
N GLY A 99 -5.36 12.79 -5.30
CA GLY A 99 -6.65 13.20 -4.74
C GLY A 99 -7.64 13.54 -5.84
N TRP A 100 -8.78 12.84 -5.89
CA TRP A 100 -9.73 12.90 -6.99
C TRP A 100 -11.09 13.49 -6.57
N VAL A 101 -11.80 14.03 -7.55
CA VAL A 101 -13.19 14.47 -7.43
C VAL A 101 -14.03 13.74 -8.48
N MET A 102 -15.07 13.08 -8.02
CA MET A 102 -16.13 12.50 -8.82
C MET A 102 -17.30 13.49 -8.92
N TYR A 103 -17.88 13.62 -10.11
CA TYR A 103 -18.93 14.61 -10.39
C TYR A 103 -20.24 13.95 -10.83
N GLU A 104 -21.35 14.54 -10.46
CA GLU A 104 -22.71 14.13 -10.84
C GLU A 104 -22.98 14.27 -12.35
N LYS A 105 -22.39 15.27 -13.01
CA LYS A 105 -22.63 15.57 -14.45
C LYS A 105 -21.31 15.54 -15.23
N PRO A 106 -21.35 15.24 -16.55
CA PRO A 106 -20.15 15.25 -17.38
C PRO A 106 -19.55 16.65 -17.49
N ARG A 107 -18.27 16.71 -17.91
CA ARG A 107 -17.43 17.91 -18.01
C ARG A 107 -17.23 18.64 -16.67
N PHE A 108 -17.08 17.87 -15.59
CA PHE A 108 -16.74 18.34 -14.23
C PHE A 108 -17.78 19.32 -13.66
N ARG A 109 -19.07 18.98 -13.81
CA ARG A 109 -20.23 19.82 -13.43
C ARG A 109 -21.16 19.09 -12.44
N GLY A 110 -22.02 19.85 -11.75
CA GLY A 110 -22.96 19.31 -10.76
C GLY A 110 -22.32 19.09 -9.39
N ARG A 111 -22.94 18.22 -8.57
CA ARG A 111 -22.41 17.89 -7.24
C ARG A 111 -21.08 17.14 -7.33
N LYS A 112 -20.27 17.30 -6.28
CA LYS A 112 -18.91 16.76 -6.14
C LYS A 112 -18.86 15.74 -5.00
N CYS A 113 -18.16 14.64 -5.21
CA CYS A 113 -17.80 13.66 -4.19
C CYS A 113 -16.27 13.53 -4.21
N VAL A 114 -15.62 13.63 -3.04
CA VAL A 114 -14.15 13.62 -2.94
C VAL A 114 -13.65 12.22 -2.62
N LEU A 115 -12.59 11.81 -3.32
CA LEU A 115 -11.98 10.49 -3.22
C LEU A 115 -10.49 10.69 -2.89
N ALA A 116 -10.15 10.50 -1.61
CA ALA A 116 -8.77 10.49 -1.12
C ALA A 116 -8.10 9.12 -1.38
N GLU A 117 -6.76 9.05 -1.30
CA GLU A 117 -6.03 7.78 -1.44
C GLU A 117 -6.47 6.75 -0.39
N GLY A 118 -6.82 5.54 -0.84
CA GLY A 118 -7.43 4.49 -0.01
C GLY A 118 -8.53 3.72 -0.72
N ASP A 119 -9.27 2.96 0.08
CA ASP A 119 -10.35 2.05 -0.34
C ASP A 119 -11.68 2.57 0.23
N VAL A 120 -12.70 2.73 -0.62
CA VAL A 120 -14.00 3.30 -0.23
C VAL A 120 -15.15 2.58 -0.94
N GLU A 121 -16.26 2.37 -0.22
CA GLU A 121 -17.53 1.91 -0.78
C GLU A 121 -18.52 3.06 -0.83
N ILE A 122 -19.24 3.18 -1.94
CA ILE A 122 -20.06 4.34 -2.28
C ILE A 122 -21.45 3.87 -2.73
N ASP A 123 -22.42 4.01 -1.84
CA ASP A 123 -23.83 4.19 -2.19
C ASP A 123 -24.03 5.54 -2.90
N ASN A 124 -25.18 5.73 -3.56
CA ASN A 124 -25.52 6.96 -4.30
C ASN A 124 -25.14 8.28 -3.55
N PRO A 125 -24.02 8.93 -3.92
CA PRO A 125 -23.51 10.12 -3.24
C PRO A 125 -24.27 11.39 -3.66
N TRP A 126 -25.26 11.23 -4.53
CA TRP A 126 -26.17 12.27 -4.99
C TRP A 126 -27.51 12.24 -4.24
N THR A 127 -27.60 11.52 -3.12
CA THR A 127 -28.74 11.57 -2.17
C THR A 127 -28.34 12.39 -0.96
N ALA A 128 -29.14 13.40 -0.59
CA ALA A 128 -28.86 14.23 0.59
C ALA A 128 -29.30 13.51 1.88
N TYR A 129 -28.58 13.76 2.98
CA TYR A 129 -29.03 13.38 4.32
C TYR A 129 -30.44 13.96 4.58
N GLY A 130 -31.45 13.09 4.68
CA GLY A 130 -32.83 13.46 5.01
C GLY A 130 -33.93 12.98 4.04
N ASP A 131 -33.63 12.41 2.86
CA ASP A 131 -34.66 11.80 1.99
C ASP A 131 -35.11 10.40 2.48
N SER A 132 -35.36 10.28 3.78
CA SER A 132 -36.05 9.13 4.35
C SER A 132 -37.53 9.22 3.98
N GLY A 133 -37.94 8.47 2.95
CA GLY A 133 -39.32 8.47 2.46
C GLY A 133 -40.35 8.15 3.56
N GLU A 134 -41.54 8.73 3.43
CA GLU A 134 -42.58 8.95 4.48
C GLU A 134 -43.06 7.74 5.31
N ASN A 135 -42.57 6.52 5.05
CA ASN A 135 -42.95 5.29 5.77
C ASN A 135 -41.76 4.52 6.37
N GLY A 136 -40.56 5.12 6.45
CA GLY A 136 -39.41 4.54 7.16
C GLY A 136 -38.83 3.26 6.57
N GLN A 137 -39.22 2.89 5.35
CA GLN A 137 -38.60 1.79 4.60
C GLN A 137 -37.45 2.34 3.72
N PRO A 138 -36.29 1.67 3.63
CA PRO A 138 -35.23 2.07 2.73
C PRO A 138 -35.71 1.99 1.28
N ARG A 139 -35.63 3.11 0.55
CA ARG A 139 -35.90 3.16 -0.90
C ARG A 139 -34.89 2.26 -1.60
N ARG A 140 -35.33 1.05 -2.00
CA ARG A 140 -34.45 0.10 -2.71
C ARG A 140 -33.91 0.71 -4.00
N SER A 141 -32.61 0.96 -3.97
CA SER A 141 -31.66 0.58 -5.02
C SER A 141 -32.11 0.94 -6.45
N ARG A 142 -31.85 2.20 -6.84
CA ARG A 142 -31.60 2.54 -8.25
C ARG A 142 -30.10 2.80 -8.38
N PRO A 143 -29.42 2.27 -9.42
CA PRO A 143 -28.03 2.61 -9.67
C PRO A 143 -27.91 4.10 -9.96
N PHE A 144 -26.91 4.73 -9.35
CA PHE A 144 -26.59 6.12 -9.62
C PHE A 144 -25.69 6.22 -10.85
N ARG A 145 -25.68 7.38 -11.50
CA ARG A 145 -24.76 7.66 -12.61
C ARG A 145 -23.62 8.51 -12.13
N ILE A 146 -22.44 8.25 -12.68
CA ILE A 146 -21.28 9.12 -12.52
C ILE A 146 -21.17 9.97 -13.78
N GLY A 147 -21.01 11.27 -13.61
CA GLY A 147 -20.88 12.23 -14.70
C GLY A 147 -19.46 12.30 -15.24
N SER A 148 -18.48 12.52 -14.37
CA SER A 148 -17.05 12.64 -14.73
C SER A 148 -16.13 12.44 -13.51
N PHE A 149 -14.84 12.23 -13.75
CA PHE A 149 -13.79 12.13 -12.73
C PHE A 149 -12.64 13.09 -13.05
N LYS A 150 -12.12 13.80 -12.04
CA LYS A 150 -10.98 14.72 -12.17
C LYS A 150 -9.95 14.46 -11.06
N ARG A 151 -8.68 14.33 -11.41
CA ARG A 151 -7.55 14.31 -10.48
C ARG A 151 -7.17 15.75 -10.13
N VAL A 152 -7.46 16.20 -8.91
CA VAL A 152 -7.21 17.58 -8.48
C VAL A 152 -5.87 17.69 -7.76
N VAL A 153 -5.58 16.78 -6.82
CA VAL A 153 -4.32 16.78 -6.08
C VAL A 153 -3.33 15.86 -6.79
N ARG A 154 -2.22 16.42 -7.28
CA ARG A 154 -1.26 15.77 -8.20
C ARG A 154 0.18 15.74 -7.68
N ASP A 155 0.50 16.56 -6.68
CA ASP A 155 1.84 16.77 -6.14
C ASP A 155 1.79 17.01 -4.62
N TYR A 156 2.94 16.95 -3.94
CA TYR A 156 3.03 17.16 -2.48
C TYR A 156 3.07 18.64 -2.06
N ARG A 157 2.86 19.58 -2.99
CA ARG A 157 2.93 21.02 -2.72
C ARG A 157 2.04 21.38 -1.54
N THR A 158 2.56 22.22 -0.65
CA THR A 158 1.81 22.73 0.49
C THR A 158 0.46 23.29 0.01
N PRO A 159 -0.69 22.76 0.47
CA PRO A 159 -1.99 23.29 0.09
C PRO A 159 -2.16 24.66 0.73
N GLU A 160 -2.78 25.61 0.02
CA GLU A 160 -3.02 26.96 0.52
C GLU A 160 -4.39 27.48 0.10
N ILE A 161 -5.13 28.01 1.08
CA ILE A 161 -6.38 28.75 0.90
C ILE A 161 -6.28 30.11 1.58
N SER A 162 -6.80 31.14 0.90
CA SER A 162 -7.01 32.49 1.44
C SER A 162 -8.51 32.76 1.56
N LEU A 163 -8.94 33.15 2.76
CA LEU A 163 -10.30 33.55 3.10
C LEU A 163 -10.35 35.07 3.29
N PHE A 164 -11.42 35.70 2.78
CA PHE A 164 -11.56 37.16 2.73
C PHE A 164 -12.86 37.62 3.37
N SER A 165 -12.81 38.73 4.12
CA SER A 165 -13.99 39.28 4.81
C SER A 165 -15.00 39.95 3.89
N GLU A 166 -14.61 40.34 2.67
CA GLU A 166 -15.46 41.01 1.68
C GLU A 166 -15.48 40.21 0.36
N GLU A 167 -16.35 40.59 -0.57
CA GLU A 167 -16.46 39.90 -1.87
C GLU A 167 -15.24 40.18 -2.78
N ASN A 168 -15.11 39.42 -3.87
CA ASN A 168 -14.10 39.61 -4.93
C ASN A 168 -12.61 39.54 -4.51
N GLY A 169 -12.30 39.07 -3.30
CA GLY A 169 -10.94 39.01 -2.74
C GLY A 169 -10.51 40.26 -1.97
N GLU A 170 -11.46 41.08 -1.52
CA GLU A 170 -11.19 42.33 -0.79
C GLU A 170 -11.32 42.18 0.75
N GLY A 171 -10.96 43.24 1.48
CA GLY A 171 -11.03 43.28 2.94
C GLY A 171 -9.89 42.54 3.65
N ALA A 172 -10.16 41.98 4.83
CA ALA A 172 -9.17 41.28 5.64
C ALA A 172 -8.93 39.85 5.12
N ARG A 173 -7.67 39.52 4.83
CA ARG A 173 -7.22 38.20 4.33
C ARG A 173 -6.65 37.33 5.45
N LEU A 174 -7.15 36.09 5.56
CA LEU A 174 -6.58 35.03 6.40
C LEU A 174 -6.11 33.86 5.53
N ARG A 175 -4.92 33.31 5.82
CA ARG A 175 -4.27 32.25 5.03
C ARG A 175 -4.13 30.98 5.86
N PHE A 176 -4.49 29.83 5.29
CA PHE A 176 -4.38 28.51 5.92
C PHE A 176 -3.67 27.52 5.00
N SER A 177 -2.87 26.62 5.59
CA SER A 177 -2.08 25.59 4.88
C SER A 177 -2.16 24.18 5.49
N GLY A 178 -3.10 23.97 6.40
CA GLY A 178 -3.37 22.69 7.06
C GLY A 178 -4.82 22.60 7.53
N SER A 179 -5.17 21.47 8.14
CA SER A 179 -6.48 21.29 8.76
C SER A 179 -6.69 22.27 9.92
N ALA A 180 -7.94 22.67 10.16
CA ALA A 180 -8.38 23.24 11.43
C ALA A 180 -9.65 22.52 11.87
N GLU A 181 -9.57 21.80 13.00
CA GLU A 181 -10.69 21.04 13.57
C GLU A 181 -11.74 21.95 14.22
N ASP A 182 -11.32 23.10 14.75
CA ASP A 182 -12.21 24.17 15.21
C ASP A 182 -11.58 25.52 14.90
N THR A 183 -12.25 26.34 14.09
CA THR A 183 -11.80 27.68 13.69
C THR A 183 -12.32 28.79 14.62
N ARG A 184 -13.15 28.46 15.61
CA ARG A 184 -13.95 29.43 16.38
C ARG A 184 -13.15 30.07 17.52
N ASP A 185 -12.65 31.30 17.34
CA ASP A 185 -12.14 32.07 18.50
C ASP A 185 -13.31 32.53 19.39
N ARG A 186 -13.20 32.29 20.70
CA ARG A 186 -14.21 32.61 21.73
C ARG A 186 -15.63 32.12 21.42
N GLY A 187 -15.77 31.10 20.56
CA GLY A 187 -17.05 30.56 20.10
C GLY A 187 -17.67 31.27 18.89
N GLN A 188 -17.04 32.32 18.34
CA GLN A 188 -17.48 32.99 17.12
C GLN A 188 -16.91 32.26 15.90
N ALA A 189 -17.77 31.86 14.97
CA ALA A 189 -17.34 31.22 13.72
C ALA A 189 -16.57 32.18 12.81
N LEU A 190 -15.52 31.65 12.18
CA LEU A 190 -14.80 32.31 11.10
C LEU A 190 -15.74 32.45 9.90
N ALA A 191 -15.82 33.64 9.31
CA ALA A 191 -16.70 33.94 8.18
C ALA A 191 -15.89 34.37 6.95
N ALA A 192 -16.23 33.84 5.78
CA ALA A 192 -15.65 34.24 4.50
C ALA A 192 -16.73 34.70 3.52
N ALA A 193 -16.60 35.92 2.99
CA ALA A 193 -17.45 36.41 1.91
C ALA A 193 -16.92 35.95 0.56
N SER A 194 -15.59 35.96 0.37
CA SER A 194 -14.93 35.38 -0.81
C SER A 194 -13.70 34.54 -0.43
N ILE A 195 -13.28 33.69 -1.36
CA ILE A 195 -12.24 32.67 -1.14
C ILE A 195 -11.34 32.58 -2.38
N ILE A 196 -10.04 32.42 -2.17
CA ILE A 196 -9.09 32.00 -3.21
C ILE A 196 -8.38 30.75 -2.74
N VAL A 197 -8.55 29.64 -3.45
CA VAL A 197 -7.74 28.42 -3.28
C VAL A 197 -6.56 28.53 -4.22
N HIS A 198 -5.35 28.66 -3.66
CA HIS A 198 -4.12 28.75 -4.45
C HIS A 198 -3.59 27.35 -4.81
N SER A 199 -3.68 26.40 -3.88
CA SER A 199 -3.22 25.02 -4.07
C SER A 199 -3.98 24.01 -3.20
N GLY A 200 -4.01 22.75 -3.67
CA GLY A 200 -4.71 21.64 -3.02
C GLY A 200 -6.21 21.57 -3.30
N LEU A 201 -6.87 20.57 -2.71
CA LEU A 201 -8.32 20.38 -2.74
C LEU A 201 -8.83 20.53 -1.30
N TRP A 202 -9.69 21.51 -1.05
CA TRP A 202 -10.12 21.87 0.29
C TRP A 202 -11.57 21.47 0.55
N LEU A 203 -11.81 20.92 1.74
CA LEU A 203 -13.13 20.67 2.32
C LEU A 203 -13.36 21.72 3.40
N LEU A 204 -14.41 22.54 3.26
CA LEU A 204 -14.84 23.48 4.29
C LEU A 204 -16.20 23.04 4.88
N TYR A 205 -16.34 23.15 6.18
CA TYR A 205 -17.47 22.61 6.96
C TYR A 205 -18.16 23.72 7.74
N SER A 206 -19.49 23.73 7.77
CA SER A 206 -20.23 24.70 8.61
C SER A 206 -20.24 24.30 10.09
N LYS A 207 -19.93 23.04 10.40
CA LYS A 207 -19.73 22.54 11.77
C LYS A 207 -18.24 22.36 12.12
N PRO A 208 -17.88 22.40 13.42
CA PRO A 208 -16.54 21.99 13.88
C PRO A 208 -16.36 20.47 13.73
N PHE A 209 -15.13 19.99 13.85
CA PHE A 209 -14.75 18.57 13.81
C PHE A 209 -15.24 17.81 12.56
N PHE A 210 -15.37 18.52 11.43
CA PHE A 210 -15.75 17.97 10.13
C PHE A 210 -17.17 17.37 10.06
N ASP A 211 -18.06 17.77 10.98
CA ASP A 211 -19.42 17.25 11.16
C ASP A 211 -20.46 17.88 10.20
N ASP A 212 -20.27 17.88 8.88
CA ASP A 212 -21.34 18.12 7.89
C ASP A 212 -20.91 17.77 6.44
N ASP A 213 -21.83 17.87 5.46
CA ASP A 213 -21.52 17.76 4.03
C ASP A 213 -20.58 18.93 3.62
N PRO A 214 -19.33 18.68 3.19
CA PRO A 214 -18.36 19.74 2.97
C PRO A 214 -18.58 20.53 1.67
N TYR A 215 -18.25 21.82 1.71
CA TYR A 215 -18.02 22.62 0.52
C TYR A 215 -16.68 22.23 -0.12
N VAL A 216 -16.73 21.62 -1.31
CA VAL A 216 -15.59 21.04 -2.01
C VAL A 216 -14.94 22.04 -2.98
N LEU A 217 -13.85 22.67 -2.55
CA LEU A 217 -13.18 23.76 -3.26
C LEU A 217 -11.88 23.30 -3.93
N GLU A 218 -11.84 23.45 -5.25
CA GLU A 218 -10.68 23.23 -6.10
C GLU A 218 -9.87 24.53 -6.27
N PRO A 219 -8.61 24.50 -6.75
CA PRO A 219 -7.83 25.70 -7.05
C PRO A 219 -8.58 26.68 -7.97
N GLY A 220 -8.66 27.94 -7.55
CA GLY A 220 -9.48 28.97 -8.20
C GLY A 220 -9.99 30.06 -7.24
N GLY A 221 -10.56 31.12 -7.82
CA GLY A 221 -11.19 32.22 -7.10
C GLY A 221 -12.71 32.07 -7.03
N TYR A 222 -13.28 32.29 -5.85
CA TYR A 222 -14.71 32.19 -5.54
C TYR A 222 -15.17 33.55 -4.99
N PRO A 223 -15.63 34.48 -5.84
CA PRO A 223 -15.81 35.89 -5.48
C PRO A 223 -16.96 36.19 -4.50
N ASN A 224 -17.87 35.24 -4.26
CA ASN A 224 -19.00 35.37 -3.33
C ASN A 224 -19.52 33.98 -2.90
N LEU A 225 -20.40 33.93 -1.89
CA LEU A 225 -20.97 32.68 -1.36
C LEU A 225 -21.59 31.78 -2.44
N LYS A 226 -22.30 32.36 -3.42
CA LYS A 226 -22.92 31.61 -4.52
C LYS A 226 -21.87 30.88 -5.37
N ALA A 227 -20.69 31.46 -5.57
CA ALA A 227 -19.62 30.86 -6.36
C ALA A 227 -19.03 29.59 -5.71
N TRP A 228 -18.94 29.54 -4.37
CA TRP A 228 -18.48 28.34 -3.64
C TRP A 228 -19.62 27.45 -3.11
N GLY A 229 -20.88 27.78 -3.43
CA GLY A 229 -22.06 26.98 -3.11
C GLY A 229 -22.60 27.13 -1.69
N ALA A 230 -22.07 28.08 -0.92
CA ALA A 230 -22.44 28.29 0.47
C ALA A 230 -23.79 29.01 0.64
N LYS A 231 -24.53 28.62 1.69
CA LYS A 231 -25.77 29.30 2.13
C LYS A 231 -25.52 30.33 3.24
N ASP A 232 -24.42 30.18 3.96
CA ASP A 232 -23.99 30.95 5.12
C ASP A 232 -22.45 31.08 5.03
N PRO A 233 -21.85 32.22 5.42
CA PRO A 233 -20.41 32.43 5.27
C PRO A 233 -19.56 31.70 6.31
N SER A 234 -20.16 31.06 7.33
CA SER A 234 -19.41 30.42 8.41
C SER A 234 -18.69 29.15 7.99
N ILE A 235 -17.44 29.05 8.44
CA ILE A 235 -16.55 27.91 8.28
C ILE A 235 -16.07 27.56 9.69
N CYS A 236 -16.59 26.48 10.28
CA CYS A 236 -16.24 26.06 11.64
C CYS A 236 -15.13 25.01 11.68
N SER A 237 -14.88 24.29 10.58
CA SER A 237 -13.69 23.46 10.39
C SER A 237 -13.29 23.36 8.91
N MET A 238 -12.03 22.99 8.63
CA MET A 238 -11.51 22.83 7.27
C MET A 238 -10.43 21.75 7.17
N HIS A 239 -10.38 21.05 6.04
CA HIS A 239 -9.39 20.00 5.77
C HIS A 239 -8.90 20.02 4.31
N PRO A 240 -7.59 20.15 4.05
CA PRO A 240 -7.02 19.95 2.73
C PRO A 240 -6.67 18.48 2.46
N ILE A 241 -7.15 17.93 1.35
CA ILE A 241 -6.77 16.60 0.87
C ILE A 241 -5.29 16.59 0.48
N ARG A 242 -4.56 15.58 0.93
CA ARG A 242 -3.13 15.34 0.65
C ARG A 242 -2.97 14.00 -0.07
N LEU A 243 -1.88 13.84 -0.82
CA LEU A 243 -1.45 12.50 -1.24
C LEU A 243 -0.80 11.78 -0.05
N GLY A 244 -0.93 10.46 -0.01
CA GLY A 244 -0.18 9.58 0.88
C GLY A 244 1.21 9.27 0.33
N CYS A 245 1.81 8.19 0.82
CA CYS A 245 3.16 7.78 0.46
C CYS A 245 3.29 7.27 -0.99
N PRO A 246 4.52 7.19 -1.55
CA PRO A 246 4.78 6.46 -2.78
C PRO A 246 4.33 4.99 -2.68
N VAL A 247 3.68 4.46 -3.72
CA VAL A 247 3.10 3.11 -3.72
C VAL A 247 3.39 2.30 -4.99
N VAL A 248 3.74 1.03 -4.80
CA VAL A 248 4.04 0.06 -5.86
C VAL A 248 2.99 -1.05 -5.88
N GLU A 249 2.38 -1.31 -7.03
CA GLU A 249 1.41 -2.38 -7.26
C GLU A 249 2.09 -3.69 -7.67
N ARG A 250 3.08 -3.63 -8.59
CA ARG A 250 3.71 -4.82 -9.21
C ARG A 250 5.23 -4.91 -8.98
N PRO A 251 5.72 -4.98 -7.73
CA PRO A 251 7.15 -5.04 -7.44
C PRO A 251 7.86 -6.29 -8.00
N GLY A 252 7.12 -7.38 -8.23
CA GLY A 252 7.63 -8.62 -8.81
C GLY A 252 7.50 -8.74 -10.35
N GLU A 253 7.07 -7.67 -11.04
CA GLU A 253 6.98 -7.61 -12.51
C GLU A 253 7.55 -6.26 -13.02
N PRO A 254 8.83 -5.96 -12.75
CA PRO A 254 9.43 -4.66 -13.04
C PRO A 254 9.54 -4.40 -14.55
N GLN A 255 8.91 -3.32 -15.02
CA GLN A 255 8.92 -2.93 -16.43
C GLN A 255 8.69 -1.43 -16.63
N VAL A 256 9.54 -0.79 -17.45
CA VAL A 256 9.40 0.59 -17.95
C VAL A 256 9.46 0.56 -19.48
N LEU A 257 8.71 1.44 -20.13
CA LEU A 257 8.77 1.70 -21.56
C LEU A 257 9.13 3.17 -21.77
N ILE A 258 10.37 3.44 -22.18
CA ILE A 258 10.86 4.80 -22.48
C ILE A 258 10.64 5.13 -23.96
N TYR A 259 10.49 6.41 -24.29
CA TYR A 259 10.26 6.94 -25.62
C TYR A 259 11.24 8.07 -25.95
N GLU A 260 11.62 8.22 -27.22
CA GLU A 260 12.57 9.24 -27.66
C GLU A 260 12.01 10.68 -27.61
N ALA A 261 10.69 10.85 -27.69
CA ALA A 261 10.03 12.16 -27.68
C ALA A 261 8.92 12.23 -26.62
N ALA A 262 8.47 13.46 -26.32
CA ALA A 262 7.35 13.73 -25.43
C ALA A 262 6.03 13.09 -25.93
N ALA A 263 5.06 12.95 -25.02
CA ALA A 263 3.72 12.39 -25.29
C ALA A 263 3.74 11.01 -25.98
N PHE A 264 4.69 10.15 -25.60
CA PHE A 264 4.85 8.75 -26.04
C PHE A 264 5.06 8.61 -27.56
N GLN A 265 5.74 9.59 -28.17
CA GLN A 265 6.02 9.63 -29.60
C GLN A 265 7.40 9.06 -29.95
N GLY A 266 7.51 8.60 -31.21
CA GLY A 266 8.74 8.06 -31.78
C GLY A 266 9.07 6.64 -31.31
N ARG A 267 10.35 6.27 -31.42
CA ARG A 267 10.90 4.97 -31.00
C ARG A 267 10.78 4.77 -29.49
N SER A 268 10.51 3.54 -29.09
CA SER A 268 10.33 3.14 -27.69
C SER A 268 11.13 1.90 -27.30
N PHE A 269 11.66 1.85 -26.09
CA PHE A 269 12.49 0.74 -25.59
C PHE A 269 11.95 0.22 -24.24
N THR A 270 11.80 -1.10 -24.14
CA THR A 270 11.34 -1.78 -22.90
C THR A 270 12.54 -2.12 -22.01
N ILE A 271 12.45 -1.76 -20.73
CA ILE A 271 13.48 -1.94 -19.71
C ILE A 271 12.88 -2.70 -18.52
N SER A 272 13.50 -3.79 -18.09
CA SER A 272 13.08 -4.62 -16.95
C SER A 272 14.19 -4.89 -15.93
N ARG A 273 15.33 -4.19 -16.07
CA ARG A 273 16.51 -4.27 -15.20
C ARG A 273 17.21 -2.92 -15.09
N ASP A 274 18.15 -2.81 -14.16
CA ASP A 274 19.01 -1.64 -14.00
C ASP A 274 19.80 -1.32 -15.29
N ILE A 275 19.81 -0.05 -15.72
CA ILE A 275 20.55 0.45 -16.89
C ILE A 275 21.50 1.56 -16.44
N TYR A 276 22.81 1.31 -16.54
CA TYR A 276 23.88 2.21 -16.09
C TYR A 276 24.07 3.42 -17.02
N ASP A 277 23.76 3.28 -18.32
CA ASP A 277 23.75 4.35 -19.31
C ASP A 277 22.73 4.02 -20.42
N LEU A 278 21.74 4.88 -20.63
CA LEU A 278 20.71 4.71 -21.66
C LEU A 278 21.26 4.95 -23.08
N ARG A 279 22.37 5.70 -23.20
CA ARG A 279 23.09 5.92 -24.45
C ARG A 279 23.91 4.69 -24.86
N SER A 280 24.03 3.68 -23.99
CA SER A 280 24.65 2.38 -24.32
C SER A 280 23.63 1.31 -24.74
N LEU A 281 22.34 1.67 -24.92
CA LEU A 281 21.35 0.76 -25.49
C LEU A 281 21.66 0.46 -26.98
N PRO A 282 21.35 -0.74 -27.49
CA PRO A 282 21.66 -1.13 -28.87
C PRO A 282 21.13 -0.16 -29.95
N GLU A 283 21.89 -0.07 -31.04
CA GLU A 283 21.76 0.93 -32.12
C GLU A 283 20.34 1.15 -32.69
N PRO A 284 19.94 2.41 -32.98
CA PRO A 284 20.61 3.67 -32.63
C PRO A 284 20.24 4.10 -31.21
N ALA A 285 21.24 4.37 -30.37
CA ALA A 285 21.06 4.78 -28.98
C ALA A 285 20.14 6.00 -28.83
N LEU A 286 19.43 6.08 -27.70
CA LEU A 286 18.67 7.28 -27.34
C LEU A 286 19.63 8.31 -26.67
N PRO A 287 19.64 9.58 -27.11
CA PRO A 287 20.45 10.61 -26.46
C PRO A 287 19.85 11.05 -25.12
N THR A 288 18.53 11.08 -25.01
CA THR A 288 17.72 11.47 -23.85
C THR A 288 16.39 10.68 -23.83
N VAL A 289 15.60 10.80 -22.76
CA VAL A 289 14.25 10.22 -22.67
C VAL A 289 13.22 11.35 -22.74
N GLY A 290 12.45 11.40 -23.83
CA GLY A 290 11.43 12.44 -24.03
C GLY A 290 10.14 12.19 -23.25
N SER A 291 9.76 10.92 -23.05
CA SER A 291 8.65 10.51 -22.18
C SER A 291 8.80 9.04 -21.74
N LEU A 292 8.09 8.60 -20.70
CA LEU A 292 8.16 7.22 -20.23
C LEU A 292 6.87 6.72 -19.59
N ARG A 293 6.67 5.41 -19.62
CA ARG A 293 5.59 4.69 -18.95
C ARG A 293 6.19 3.65 -18.01
N VAL A 294 6.00 3.79 -16.71
CA VAL A 294 6.32 2.73 -15.74
C VAL A 294 5.14 1.78 -15.68
N LEU A 295 5.32 0.57 -16.19
CA LEU A 295 4.26 -0.44 -16.25
C LEU A 295 4.23 -1.27 -14.96
N GLY A 296 5.40 -1.57 -14.37
CA GLY A 296 5.51 -2.31 -13.13
C GLY A 296 6.77 -2.00 -12.34
N GLY A 297 6.68 -2.12 -11.02
CA GLY A 297 7.75 -1.80 -10.09
C GLY A 297 7.94 -0.29 -9.90
N CYS A 298 8.84 0.10 -9.01
CA CYS A 298 9.17 1.50 -8.77
C CYS A 298 10.66 1.72 -9.07
N TRP A 299 10.99 2.88 -9.62
CA TRP A 299 12.27 3.12 -10.28
C TRP A 299 12.87 4.46 -9.88
N VAL A 300 14.18 4.59 -10.06
CA VAL A 300 14.92 5.84 -9.92
C VAL A 300 15.49 6.21 -11.27
N GLY A 301 15.01 7.31 -11.85
CA GLY A 301 15.69 8.01 -12.93
C GLY A 301 16.84 8.83 -12.35
N TYR A 302 17.95 8.89 -13.06
CA TYR A 302 19.10 9.70 -12.71
C TYR A 302 19.51 10.57 -13.89
N GLU A 303 19.79 11.83 -13.59
CA GLU A 303 20.33 12.82 -14.53
C GLU A 303 21.58 12.30 -15.26
N LYS A 304 22.51 11.66 -14.55
CA LYS A 304 23.82 11.25 -15.08
C LYS A 304 23.99 9.73 -15.12
N GLU A 305 24.93 9.30 -15.96
CA GLU A 305 25.36 7.90 -16.08
C GLU A 305 25.84 7.33 -14.72
N GLY A 306 25.56 6.04 -14.48
CA GLY A 306 26.03 5.33 -13.31
C GLY A 306 25.33 5.68 -11.99
N PHE A 307 24.05 6.06 -12.05
CA PHE A 307 23.21 6.37 -10.89
C PHE A 307 23.68 7.60 -10.10
N ARG A 308 24.02 8.68 -10.82
CA ARG A 308 24.61 9.92 -10.27
C ARG A 308 23.82 11.15 -10.72
N GLY A 309 24.06 12.28 -10.05
CA GLY A 309 23.32 13.51 -10.28
C GLY A 309 21.93 13.49 -9.64
N HIS A 310 21.05 14.39 -10.07
CA HIS A 310 19.70 14.51 -9.51
C HIS A 310 18.91 13.20 -9.66
N GLN A 311 18.19 12.82 -8.61
CA GLN A 311 17.38 11.59 -8.55
C GLN A 311 15.90 11.93 -8.78
N TYR A 312 15.22 11.05 -9.53
CA TYR A 312 13.82 11.19 -9.92
C TYR A 312 13.06 9.92 -9.55
N LEU A 313 12.08 10.01 -8.66
CA LEU A 313 11.21 8.88 -8.30
C LEU A 313 10.20 8.60 -9.41
N LEU A 314 10.19 7.36 -9.91
CA LEU A 314 9.35 6.91 -11.01
C LEU A 314 8.43 5.78 -10.53
N GLU A 315 7.18 6.13 -10.22
CA GLU A 315 6.10 5.23 -9.83
C GLU A 315 5.31 4.73 -11.06
N GLU A 316 4.48 3.71 -10.89
CA GLU A 316 3.68 3.12 -11.97
C GLU A 316 2.67 4.11 -12.58
N GLY A 317 2.73 4.27 -13.90
CA GLY A 317 1.87 5.14 -14.68
C GLY A 317 2.58 5.84 -15.83
N GLU A 318 1.99 6.92 -16.31
CA GLU A 318 2.41 7.64 -17.52
C GLU A 318 3.04 9.00 -17.19
N TYR A 319 4.19 9.30 -17.81
CA TYR A 319 4.88 10.59 -17.71
C TYR A 319 5.15 11.14 -19.11
N GLN A 320 4.40 12.17 -19.52
CA GLN A 320 4.40 12.66 -20.92
C GLN A 320 5.61 13.55 -21.25
N ASP A 321 6.31 14.09 -20.25
CA ASP A 321 7.50 14.93 -20.40
C ASP A 321 8.32 14.97 -19.11
N TRP A 322 9.54 15.50 -19.17
CA TRP A 322 10.51 15.48 -18.05
C TRP A 322 10.10 16.28 -16.81
N ARG A 323 9.20 17.25 -16.94
CA ARG A 323 8.70 18.03 -15.80
C ARG A 323 7.83 17.15 -14.91
N GLN A 324 7.18 16.12 -15.49
CA GLN A 324 6.25 15.25 -14.77
C GLN A 324 6.96 14.32 -13.79
N TRP A 325 8.24 13.99 -14.00
CA TRP A 325 9.09 13.29 -13.02
C TRP A 325 9.97 14.23 -12.17
N GLY A 326 9.72 15.54 -12.21
CA GLY A 326 10.52 16.52 -11.46
C GLY A 326 11.94 16.71 -12.00
N GLY A 327 12.16 16.52 -13.31
CA GLY A 327 13.43 16.80 -13.97
C GLY A 327 13.85 18.26 -13.85
N TYR A 328 15.16 18.52 -13.66
CA TYR A 328 15.73 19.86 -13.86
C TYR A 328 16.00 20.17 -15.33
N SER A 329 16.15 19.13 -16.14
CA SER A 329 16.40 19.14 -17.57
C SER A 329 15.74 17.91 -18.21
N GLU A 330 15.89 17.78 -19.53
CA GLU A 330 15.58 16.55 -20.28
C GLU A 330 16.63 15.44 -20.11
N GLU A 331 17.67 15.64 -19.29
CA GLU A 331 18.67 14.62 -19.00
C GLU A 331 18.12 13.59 -18.00
N LEU A 332 17.83 12.40 -18.52
CA LEU A 332 17.63 11.17 -17.78
C LEU A 332 18.48 10.12 -18.49
N VAL A 333 19.62 9.77 -17.88
CA VAL A 333 20.71 9.01 -18.52
C VAL A 333 20.92 7.64 -17.89
N SER A 334 20.49 7.40 -16.64
CA SER A 334 20.48 6.05 -16.06
C SER A 334 19.21 5.74 -15.27
N LEU A 335 18.85 4.45 -15.18
CA LEU A 335 17.62 3.95 -14.55
C LEU A 335 17.94 2.78 -13.60
N ARG A 336 17.49 2.87 -12.35
CA ARG A 336 17.69 1.84 -11.32
C ARG A 336 16.36 1.33 -10.79
N LEU A 337 16.22 0.02 -10.64
CA LEU A 337 15.03 -0.61 -10.07
C LEU A 337 15.07 -0.50 -8.54
N ILE A 338 14.02 0.08 -7.96
CA ILE A 338 13.80 0.05 -6.51
C ILE A 338 13.28 -1.35 -6.15
N ARG A 339 14.20 -2.28 -5.88
CA ARG A 339 13.96 -3.72 -5.60
C ARG A 339 13.18 -3.94 -4.30
N THR A 340 11.90 -3.63 -4.32
CA THR A 340 10.91 -3.62 -3.22
C THR A 340 10.54 -5.03 -2.75
N ALA A 341 11.56 -5.81 -2.38
CA ALA A 341 11.43 -7.12 -1.76
C ALA A 341 10.60 -7.01 -0.47
N LEU A 342 9.55 -7.83 -0.41
CA LEU A 342 8.60 -7.90 0.68
C LEU A 342 9.26 -8.24 2.03
N THR A 343 8.58 -7.87 3.12
CA THR A 343 8.82 -8.28 4.52
C THR A 343 9.99 -7.71 5.33
N SER A 344 10.97 -6.97 4.78
CA SER A 344 12.16 -6.62 5.61
C SER A 344 12.90 -5.29 5.34
N SER A 345 12.52 -4.48 4.35
CA SER A 345 13.13 -3.14 4.16
C SER A 345 12.18 -2.19 3.42
N CYS A 346 11.37 -1.44 4.18
CA CYS A 346 10.80 -0.20 3.69
C CYS A 346 11.95 0.71 3.26
N ARG A 347 12.02 1.03 1.97
CA ARG A 347 12.90 2.09 1.48
C ARG A 347 12.23 3.42 1.74
N TRP A 348 13.03 4.46 1.88
CA TRP A 348 12.53 5.80 2.15
C TRP A 348 12.92 6.72 1.00
N VAL A 349 12.03 7.63 0.65
CA VAL A 349 12.40 8.84 -0.09
C VAL A 349 12.60 9.92 0.96
N ALA A 350 13.82 10.42 1.06
CA ALA A 350 14.18 11.57 1.85
C ALA A 350 14.16 12.82 0.96
N TYR A 351 13.77 13.94 1.54
CA TYR A 351 13.56 15.20 0.84
C TYR A 351 14.29 16.33 1.56
N GLU A 352 14.98 17.15 0.78
CA GLU A 352 15.65 18.35 1.27
C GLU A 352 14.67 19.29 1.97
N GLY A 353 13.51 19.55 1.35
CA GLY A 353 12.49 20.45 1.86
C GLY A 353 11.45 19.79 2.79
N PRO A 354 10.69 20.62 3.54
CA PRO A 354 9.52 20.15 4.28
C PRO A 354 8.39 19.76 3.31
N ASN A 355 7.39 19.02 3.79
CA ASN A 355 6.23 18.58 2.98
C ASN A 355 6.62 17.88 1.65
N TYR A 356 7.74 17.14 1.64
CA TYR A 356 8.22 16.36 0.49
C TYR A 356 8.58 17.21 -0.76
N SER A 357 9.07 18.43 -0.55
CA SER A 357 9.57 19.34 -1.59
C SER A 357 11.11 19.33 -1.71
N GLY A 358 11.64 20.01 -2.72
CA GLY A 358 13.10 20.10 -2.96
C GLY A 358 13.68 18.80 -3.53
N GLU A 359 14.97 18.57 -3.33
CA GLU A 359 15.64 17.37 -3.85
C GLU A 359 15.14 16.06 -3.25
N GLN A 360 15.23 14.99 -4.04
CA GLN A 360 14.81 13.64 -3.66
C GLN A 360 16.02 12.71 -3.53
N TYR A 361 16.07 11.91 -2.46
CA TYR A 361 17.14 10.94 -2.21
C TYR A 361 16.56 9.58 -1.81
N ILE A 362 16.92 8.53 -2.55
CA ILE A 362 16.37 7.17 -2.35
C ILE A 362 17.23 6.41 -1.33
N LEU A 363 16.75 6.33 -0.09
CA LEU A 363 17.41 5.65 1.01
C LEU A 363 17.02 4.17 1.06
N GLU A 364 18.02 3.31 0.91
CA GLU A 364 17.93 1.88 1.11
C GLU A 364 18.45 1.47 2.50
N LYS A 365 18.31 0.20 2.88
CA LYS A 365 18.85 -0.29 4.15
C LYS A 365 20.38 -0.31 4.11
N GLY A 366 21.03 0.68 4.72
CA GLY A 366 22.48 0.80 4.81
C GLY A 366 22.93 1.64 6.00
N VAL A 367 24.24 1.84 6.13
CA VAL A 367 24.84 2.78 7.09
C VAL A 367 25.49 3.90 6.31
N TYR A 368 24.82 5.05 6.28
CA TYR A 368 25.31 6.28 5.67
C TYR A 368 26.17 7.04 6.67
N ARG A 369 27.36 7.48 6.25
CA ARG A 369 28.36 8.21 7.04
C ARG A 369 28.43 9.69 6.68
N ASN A 370 27.97 10.05 5.49
CA ASN A 370 27.95 11.40 4.93
C ASN A 370 26.80 11.51 3.89
N CYS A 371 26.58 12.70 3.33
CA CYS A 371 25.56 12.98 2.31
C CYS A 371 25.85 12.37 0.92
N GLU A 372 27.12 12.28 0.53
CA GLU A 372 27.54 11.67 -0.75
C GLU A 372 27.16 10.18 -0.81
N ASP A 373 27.15 9.48 0.33
CA ASP A 373 26.73 8.07 0.45
C ASP A 373 25.27 7.83 0.02
N TRP A 374 24.40 8.86 0.06
CA TRP A 374 23.03 8.83 -0.51
C TRP A 374 22.87 9.69 -1.77
N GLY A 375 23.97 10.23 -2.30
CA GLY A 375 24.01 11.02 -3.53
C GLY A 375 23.59 12.48 -3.39
N ALA A 376 23.65 13.07 -2.19
CA ALA A 376 23.39 14.48 -1.95
C ALA A 376 24.69 15.30 -1.80
N THR A 377 24.63 16.58 -2.15
CA THR A 377 25.70 17.56 -1.89
C THR A 377 25.56 18.29 -0.55
N ASP A 378 24.41 18.17 0.10
CA ASP A 378 24.13 18.70 1.45
C ASP A 378 23.57 17.56 2.33
N CYS A 379 23.76 17.67 3.64
CA CYS A 379 23.15 16.83 4.67
C CYS A 379 21.72 17.28 5.03
N HIS A 380 21.24 18.44 4.54
CA HIS A 380 19.90 18.93 4.88
C HIS A 380 18.78 18.04 4.33
N ILE A 381 17.98 17.48 5.24
CA ILE A 381 16.78 16.69 4.97
C ILE A 381 15.70 17.15 5.94
N ALA A 382 14.64 17.78 5.46
CA ALA A 382 13.55 18.29 6.29
C ALA A 382 12.27 17.43 6.24
N SER A 383 12.16 16.46 5.33
CA SER A 383 11.08 15.44 5.39
C SER A 383 11.48 14.10 4.76
N ALA A 384 10.79 13.02 5.15
CA ALA A 384 11.00 11.69 4.57
C ALA A 384 9.73 10.82 4.68
N GLN A 385 9.54 9.88 3.76
CA GLN A 385 8.41 8.94 3.75
C GLN A 385 8.79 7.58 3.15
N PRO A 386 8.17 6.48 3.59
CA PRO A 386 8.45 5.14 3.07
C PRO A 386 7.82 4.92 1.68
N ILE A 387 8.50 4.17 0.82
CA ILE A 387 7.90 3.56 -0.37
C ILE A 387 7.18 2.29 0.09
N LEU A 388 5.87 2.23 -0.12
CA LEU A 388 5.01 1.13 0.28
C LEU A 388 4.65 0.24 -0.91
N GLN A 389 4.27 -1.01 -0.65
CA GLN A 389 3.50 -1.78 -1.62
C GLN A 389 2.01 -1.48 -1.41
N VAL A 390 1.24 -1.37 -2.49
CA VAL A 390 -0.21 -1.27 -2.43
C VAL A 390 -0.75 -2.49 -1.69
N ARG A 391 -1.63 -2.26 -0.70
CA ARG A 391 -2.29 -3.34 0.03
C ARG A 391 -3.25 -4.05 -0.92
N GLU A 392 -2.82 -5.18 -1.45
CA GLU A 392 -3.70 -6.11 -2.14
C GLU A 392 -4.79 -6.55 -1.15
N HIS A 393 -6.03 -6.10 -1.39
CA HIS A 393 -7.20 -6.59 -0.65
C HIS A 393 -7.66 -7.97 -1.15
N ASN A 394 -6.88 -8.59 -2.04
CA ASN A 394 -6.72 -10.04 -2.06
C ASN A 394 -6.10 -10.44 -0.72
N LEU A 395 -6.94 -10.57 0.32
CA LEU A 395 -6.54 -11.23 1.58
C LEU A 395 -5.98 -12.64 1.29
N HIS A 396 -6.49 -13.23 0.20
CA HIS A 396 -6.13 -14.51 -0.45
C HIS A 396 -4.63 -14.78 -0.54
N PHE A 397 -4.12 -15.44 0.50
CA PHE A 397 -2.74 -15.87 0.61
C PHE A 397 -2.45 -17.03 -0.35
N VAL A 398 -1.89 -16.74 -1.52
CA VAL A 398 -1.38 -17.75 -2.46
C VAL A 398 0.14 -17.84 -2.33
N SER A 399 0.62 -18.82 -1.57
CA SER A 399 2.01 -19.28 -1.72
C SER A 399 2.13 -20.04 -3.04
N LYS A 400 2.98 -19.56 -3.94
CA LYS A 400 3.15 -20.10 -5.29
C LYS A 400 4.61 -20.12 -5.70
N ILE A 401 5.05 -21.24 -6.25
CA ILE A 401 6.36 -21.35 -6.91
C ILE A 401 6.17 -21.54 -8.42
N LEU A 402 6.93 -20.80 -9.22
CA LEU A 402 7.05 -20.97 -10.66
C LEU A 402 8.47 -21.47 -10.95
N LEU A 403 8.59 -22.61 -11.61
CA LEU A 403 9.86 -23.16 -12.09
C LEU A 403 9.99 -22.96 -13.59
N PHE A 404 11.19 -22.64 -14.06
CA PHE A 404 11.51 -22.39 -15.47
C PHE A 404 12.61 -23.35 -15.95
N SER A 405 12.53 -23.83 -17.20
CA SER A 405 13.45 -24.84 -17.75
C SER A 405 14.84 -24.29 -18.05
N GLU A 406 14.99 -22.96 -18.18
CA GLU A 406 16.25 -22.28 -18.46
C GLU A 406 16.55 -21.19 -17.41
N PRO A 407 17.79 -20.65 -17.37
CA PRO A 407 18.14 -19.49 -16.56
C PRO A 407 17.30 -18.23 -16.87
N ASP A 408 17.40 -17.22 -16.00
CA ASP A 408 16.80 -15.89 -16.16
C ASP A 408 15.28 -15.91 -16.47
N PHE A 409 14.58 -16.93 -15.95
CA PHE A 409 13.13 -17.15 -16.07
C PHE A 409 12.65 -17.35 -17.52
N SER A 410 13.49 -18.01 -18.33
CA SER A 410 13.22 -18.32 -19.73
C SER A 410 12.90 -19.81 -19.98
N GLY A 411 12.48 -20.14 -21.20
CA GLY A 411 12.08 -21.49 -21.59
C GLY A 411 10.65 -21.86 -21.17
N ASP A 412 10.39 -23.16 -21.08
CA ASP A 412 9.11 -23.70 -20.59
C ASP A 412 9.00 -23.49 -19.07
N HIS A 413 7.78 -23.43 -18.54
CA HIS A 413 7.56 -23.23 -17.11
C HIS A 413 6.38 -24.04 -16.57
N VAL A 414 6.47 -24.37 -15.28
CA VAL A 414 5.42 -25.01 -14.49
C VAL A 414 5.22 -24.22 -13.20
N ALA A 415 4.01 -24.27 -12.63
CA ALA A 415 3.68 -23.53 -11.41
C ALA A 415 2.88 -24.37 -10.44
N PHE A 416 3.21 -24.27 -9.15
CA PHE A 416 2.63 -25.06 -8.07
C PHE A 416 2.21 -24.16 -6.91
N GLU A 417 1.07 -24.49 -6.31
CA GLU A 417 0.50 -23.82 -5.12
C GLU A 417 0.37 -24.77 -3.93
N GLU A 418 0.54 -26.09 -4.16
CA GLU A 418 0.57 -27.16 -3.16
C GLU A 418 1.76 -28.11 -3.39
N ASP A 419 2.08 -28.91 -2.38
CA ASP A 419 3.20 -29.87 -2.34
C ASP A 419 3.23 -30.83 -3.53
N GLN A 420 4.42 -31.17 -4.04
CA GLN A 420 4.63 -32.08 -5.17
C GLN A 420 5.66 -33.16 -4.82
N GLU A 421 5.20 -34.40 -4.67
CA GLU A 421 6.03 -35.59 -4.39
C GLU A 421 6.97 -35.94 -5.55
N ALA A 422 6.60 -35.60 -6.78
CA ALA A 422 7.46 -35.73 -7.97
C ALA A 422 7.16 -34.64 -9.00
N LEU A 423 8.23 -34.04 -9.56
CA LEU A 423 8.17 -33.18 -10.74
C LEU A 423 8.09 -34.01 -12.04
N PRO A 424 7.52 -33.46 -13.14
CA PRO A 424 7.44 -34.16 -14.42
C PRO A 424 8.82 -34.59 -14.93
N GLU A 425 9.00 -35.86 -15.31
CA GLU A 425 10.33 -36.45 -15.59
C GLU A 425 11.15 -35.70 -16.66
N ALA A 426 10.48 -35.10 -17.64
CA ALA A 426 11.08 -34.35 -18.74
C ALA A 426 11.40 -32.88 -18.39
N PHE A 427 10.91 -32.35 -17.26
CA PHE A 427 11.08 -30.96 -16.88
C PHE A 427 12.25 -30.80 -15.90
N ILE A 428 13.30 -30.07 -16.31
CA ILE A 428 14.48 -29.82 -15.48
C ILE A 428 14.50 -28.33 -15.10
N PRO A 429 14.18 -27.95 -13.85
CA PRO A 429 14.22 -26.56 -13.43
C PRO A 429 15.64 -26.00 -13.39
N ARG A 430 15.81 -24.76 -13.87
CA ARG A 430 17.09 -24.02 -13.89
C ARG A 430 17.02 -22.63 -13.27
N SER A 431 15.83 -22.05 -13.20
CA SER A 431 15.53 -20.83 -12.43
C SER A 431 14.11 -20.89 -11.85
N CYS A 432 13.80 -20.09 -10.83
CA CYS A 432 12.46 -20.06 -10.23
C CYS A 432 12.04 -18.72 -9.63
N ARG A 433 10.74 -18.51 -9.49
CA ARG A 433 10.13 -17.39 -8.76
C ARG A 433 9.27 -17.94 -7.64
N VAL A 434 9.43 -17.43 -6.43
CA VAL A 434 8.58 -17.73 -5.28
C VAL A 434 7.77 -16.48 -4.93
N ARG A 435 6.45 -16.62 -4.86
CA ARG A 435 5.50 -15.56 -4.46
C ARG A 435 4.70 -16.04 -3.26
N GLY A 436 4.35 -15.12 -2.35
CA GLY A 436 3.41 -15.34 -1.26
C GLY A 436 3.80 -16.41 -0.24
N GLY A 437 5.09 -16.73 -0.03
CA GLY A 437 5.48 -17.75 0.94
C GLY A 437 6.94 -18.15 0.89
N SER A 438 7.25 -19.32 1.42
CA SER A 438 8.56 -19.98 1.29
C SER A 438 8.34 -21.44 0.90
N TRP A 439 9.32 -22.03 0.21
CA TRP A 439 9.29 -23.39 -0.30
C TRP A 439 10.61 -24.09 0.00
N ILE A 440 10.58 -25.41 0.11
CA ILE A 440 11.75 -26.27 0.20
C ILE A 440 11.77 -27.19 -1.03
N LEU A 441 12.91 -27.23 -1.71
CA LEU A 441 13.17 -28.08 -2.86
C LEU A 441 14.07 -29.24 -2.46
N PHE A 442 13.90 -30.38 -3.11
CA PHE A 442 14.64 -31.62 -2.85
C PHE A 442 15.20 -32.19 -4.16
N ASP A 443 16.37 -32.82 -4.12
CA ASP A 443 16.96 -33.53 -5.27
C ASP A 443 16.50 -35.00 -5.41
N GLY A 444 15.79 -35.53 -4.42
CA GLY A 444 15.04 -36.79 -4.48
C GLY A 444 13.52 -36.60 -4.65
N GLN A 445 12.83 -37.67 -5.03
CA GLN A 445 11.37 -37.76 -4.99
C GLN A 445 10.89 -37.94 -3.54
N ASP A 446 9.58 -37.83 -3.30
CA ASP A 446 8.95 -38.08 -1.99
C ASP A 446 9.54 -37.25 -0.83
N PHE A 447 10.02 -36.03 -1.13
CA PHE A 447 10.69 -35.11 -0.20
C PHE A 447 11.99 -35.67 0.41
N THR A 448 12.68 -36.55 -0.31
CA THR A 448 13.98 -37.15 0.09
C THR A 448 15.18 -36.43 -0.53
N GLY A 449 16.36 -36.59 0.08
CA GLY A 449 17.62 -36.04 -0.46
C GLY A 449 18.06 -34.73 0.19
N GLU A 450 18.88 -33.97 -0.52
CA GLU A 450 19.42 -32.68 -0.06
C GLU A 450 18.36 -31.58 -0.13
N GLN A 451 18.34 -30.71 0.88
CA GLN A 451 17.32 -29.66 1.03
C GLN A 451 17.83 -28.30 0.56
N HIS A 452 16.98 -27.57 -0.16
CA HIS A 452 17.23 -26.18 -0.58
C HIS A 452 16.02 -25.29 -0.23
N VAL A 453 16.17 -24.41 0.76
CA VAL A 453 15.07 -23.55 1.25
C VAL A 453 15.06 -22.20 0.55
N LEU A 454 13.93 -21.85 -0.07
CA LEU A 454 13.72 -20.64 -0.85
C LEU A 454 12.62 -19.77 -0.23
N SER A 455 12.95 -18.50 0.01
CA SER A 455 12.03 -17.46 0.48
C SER A 455 11.28 -16.81 -0.69
N GLU A 456 10.30 -15.93 -0.41
CA GLU A 456 9.68 -15.07 -1.42
C GLU A 456 10.75 -14.23 -2.16
N GLY A 457 10.83 -14.38 -3.49
CA GLY A 457 11.92 -13.82 -4.29
C GLY A 457 12.07 -14.39 -5.71
N GLU A 458 13.05 -13.86 -6.44
CA GLU A 458 13.41 -14.27 -7.80
C GLU A 458 14.81 -14.91 -7.81
N TYR A 459 14.91 -16.10 -8.40
CA TYR A 459 16.12 -16.92 -8.39
C TYR A 459 16.55 -17.29 -9.84
N PRO A 460 17.32 -16.44 -10.52
CA PRO A 460 17.62 -16.58 -11.96
C PRO A 460 18.51 -17.77 -12.33
N THR A 461 19.11 -18.45 -11.35
CA THR A 461 19.98 -19.63 -11.56
C THR A 461 19.88 -20.62 -10.41
N LEU A 462 20.18 -21.90 -10.65
CA LEU A 462 20.40 -22.91 -9.59
C LEU A 462 21.35 -22.42 -8.48
N SER A 463 22.43 -21.72 -8.82
CA SER A 463 23.35 -21.18 -7.82
C SER A 463 22.73 -20.12 -6.92
N SER A 464 21.78 -19.31 -7.43
CA SER A 464 20.99 -18.40 -6.58
C SER A 464 19.99 -19.14 -5.68
N MET A 465 19.54 -20.34 -6.09
CA MET A 465 18.68 -21.24 -5.31
C MET A 465 19.46 -22.04 -4.25
N GLY A 466 20.76 -21.78 -4.05
CA GLY A 466 21.63 -22.58 -3.19
C GLY A 466 21.97 -23.98 -3.73
N CYS A 467 21.57 -24.28 -4.97
CA CYS A 467 21.80 -25.56 -5.64
C CYS A 467 23.15 -25.58 -6.38
N LEU A 468 23.73 -26.77 -6.55
CA LEU A 468 24.84 -26.97 -7.48
C LEU A 468 24.33 -26.96 -8.92
N CYS A 469 25.17 -26.60 -9.89
CA CYS A 469 24.79 -26.60 -11.32
C CYS A 469 24.38 -28.00 -11.83
N SER A 470 24.81 -29.05 -11.14
CA SER A 470 24.47 -30.46 -11.36
C SER A 470 23.25 -30.96 -10.58
N THR A 471 22.72 -30.19 -9.63
CA THR A 471 21.51 -30.57 -8.87
C THR A 471 20.33 -30.69 -9.83
N ALA A 472 19.61 -31.81 -9.74
CA ALA A 472 18.34 -32.02 -10.43
C ALA A 472 17.24 -32.07 -9.37
N ILE A 473 16.48 -30.99 -9.23
CA ILE A 473 15.34 -30.94 -8.30
C ILE A 473 14.27 -31.93 -8.77
N ARG A 474 13.69 -32.69 -7.83
CA ARG A 474 12.75 -33.78 -8.10
C ARG A 474 11.44 -33.69 -7.34
N SER A 475 11.42 -33.08 -6.15
CA SER A 475 10.19 -32.83 -5.38
C SER A 475 10.26 -31.47 -4.68
N LEU A 476 9.12 -30.93 -4.27
CA LEU A 476 9.03 -29.62 -3.60
C LEU A 476 7.87 -29.52 -2.63
N LYS A 477 8.08 -28.81 -1.52
CA LYS A 477 7.11 -28.65 -0.44
C LYS A 477 6.96 -27.18 -0.03
N LYS A 478 5.74 -26.79 0.28
CA LYS A 478 5.34 -25.50 0.83
C LYS A 478 5.77 -25.43 2.29
N VAL A 479 6.47 -24.37 2.69
CA VAL A 479 6.79 -24.15 4.11
C VAL A 479 5.48 -23.79 4.82
N PRO A 480 5.09 -24.50 5.90
CA PRO A 480 3.85 -24.22 6.60
C PRO A 480 3.89 -22.89 7.35
N LEU A 481 2.72 -22.36 7.68
CA LEU A 481 2.63 -21.16 8.52
C LEU A 481 2.87 -21.52 9.99
N PHE A 482 3.59 -20.64 10.69
CA PHE A 482 3.80 -20.71 12.13
C PHE A 482 3.27 -19.44 12.79
N PHE A 483 2.71 -19.58 13.97
CA PHE A 483 2.22 -18.45 14.76
C PHE A 483 2.94 -18.48 16.09
N SER A 484 4.22 -18.15 16.09
CA SER A 484 5.10 -18.09 17.26
C SER A 484 6.24 -17.11 17.00
N GLU A 485 6.84 -16.58 18.06
CA GLU A 485 8.13 -15.89 17.95
C GLU A 485 9.25 -16.94 17.75
N PRO A 486 10.28 -16.65 16.94
CA PRO A 486 11.35 -17.61 16.68
C PRO A 486 12.18 -17.86 17.94
N SER A 487 12.30 -19.12 18.34
CA SER A 487 13.16 -19.57 19.44
C SER A 487 13.63 -21.01 19.24
N ILE A 488 14.96 -21.21 19.27
CA ILE A 488 15.61 -22.51 19.16
C ILE A 488 16.72 -22.65 20.21
N PHE A 489 16.84 -23.84 20.77
CA PHE A 489 17.88 -24.22 21.73
C PHE A 489 18.81 -25.24 21.07
N LEU A 490 20.12 -24.99 21.13
CA LEU A 490 21.15 -25.90 20.65
C LEU A 490 21.98 -26.40 21.82
N HIS A 491 22.26 -27.71 21.84
CA HIS A 491 22.90 -28.39 22.97
C HIS A 491 24.19 -29.09 22.54
N GLY A 492 25.22 -28.96 23.37
CA GLY A 492 26.54 -29.56 23.16
C GLY A 492 26.64 -31.05 23.52
N LEU A 493 25.57 -31.65 24.05
CA LEU A 493 25.41 -33.10 24.22
C LEU A 493 24.07 -33.57 23.63
N GLU A 494 23.88 -34.88 23.56
CA GLU A 494 22.60 -35.51 23.20
C GLU A 494 21.54 -35.30 24.31
N CYS A 495 20.29 -35.63 24.02
CA CYS A 495 19.17 -35.58 24.98
C CYS A 495 18.97 -34.25 25.72
N PHE A 496 19.39 -33.13 25.10
CA PHE A 496 19.29 -31.75 25.60
C PHE A 496 20.20 -31.43 26.80
N GLU A 497 21.29 -32.18 26.97
CA GLU A 497 22.28 -31.96 28.04
C GLU A 497 23.46 -31.06 27.63
N GLY A 498 24.33 -30.74 28.60
CA GLY A 498 25.60 -30.07 28.36
C GLY A 498 25.51 -28.54 28.30
N LYS A 499 26.33 -27.91 27.45
CA LYS A 499 26.25 -26.47 27.19
C LYS A 499 25.07 -26.19 26.26
N GLU A 500 24.19 -25.29 26.68
CA GLU A 500 23.03 -24.81 25.91
C GLU A 500 23.31 -23.40 25.33
N ILE A 501 22.63 -23.06 24.23
CA ILE A 501 22.43 -21.69 23.77
C ILE A 501 21.00 -21.54 23.23
N GLU A 502 20.30 -20.50 23.69
CA GLU A 502 19.01 -20.05 23.13
C GLU A 502 19.28 -19.00 22.04
N LEU A 503 18.62 -19.15 20.89
CA LEU A 503 18.74 -18.24 19.75
C LEU A 503 17.35 -17.85 19.23
N ASN A 504 17.13 -16.54 19.10
CA ASN A 504 15.84 -15.95 18.71
C ASN A 504 15.95 -15.06 17.44
N SER A 505 17.06 -15.18 16.70
CA SER A 505 17.40 -14.38 15.51
C SER A 505 18.37 -15.14 14.58
N GLU A 506 18.73 -14.55 13.43
CA GLU A 506 19.71 -15.14 12.50
C GLU A 506 21.15 -15.09 13.06
N VAL A 507 21.88 -16.20 12.95
CA VAL A 507 23.26 -16.37 13.42
C VAL A 507 24.14 -16.84 12.27
N ARG A 508 25.11 -16.02 11.86
CA ARG A 508 26.02 -16.29 10.74
C ARG A 508 27.19 -17.21 11.08
N SER A 509 27.50 -17.36 12.37
CA SER A 509 28.56 -18.23 12.87
C SER A 509 28.29 -18.57 14.34
N LEU A 510 27.97 -19.82 14.65
CA LEU A 510 27.78 -20.24 16.05
C LEU A 510 29.04 -20.04 16.90
N GLN A 511 30.22 -20.15 16.29
CA GLN A 511 31.50 -19.85 16.92
C GLN A 511 31.67 -18.37 17.28
N ALA A 512 31.04 -17.44 16.54
CA ALA A 512 31.06 -16.02 16.87
C ALA A 512 30.18 -15.69 18.10
N GLU A 513 29.06 -16.40 18.28
CA GLU A 513 28.22 -16.35 19.49
C GLU A 513 28.83 -17.12 20.68
N GLY A 514 30.09 -17.56 20.56
CA GLY A 514 30.81 -18.29 21.61
C GLY A 514 30.28 -19.71 21.88
N PHE A 515 29.47 -20.27 20.96
CA PHE A 515 29.06 -21.67 21.00
C PHE A 515 30.03 -22.54 20.19
N ASN A 516 30.04 -23.86 20.44
CA ASN A 516 30.80 -24.77 19.58
C ASN A 516 29.89 -25.22 18.44
N ASN A 517 30.38 -25.20 17.20
CA ASN A 517 29.63 -25.71 16.05
C ASN A 517 29.27 -27.20 16.19
N HIS A 518 29.92 -27.94 17.11
CA HIS A 518 29.58 -29.30 17.49
C HIS A 518 28.24 -29.34 18.28
N VAL A 519 27.14 -29.53 17.55
CA VAL A 519 25.77 -29.62 18.08
C VAL A 519 25.35 -31.09 18.10
N LEU A 520 24.83 -31.56 19.24
CA LEU A 520 24.44 -32.96 19.43
C LEU A 520 22.95 -33.15 19.75
N SER A 521 22.24 -32.13 20.21
CA SER A 521 20.77 -32.12 20.19
C SER A 521 20.21 -30.71 19.97
N VAL A 522 18.99 -30.64 19.43
CA VAL A 522 18.35 -29.42 18.91
C VAL A 522 16.88 -29.40 19.34
N ARG A 523 16.39 -28.26 19.83
CA ARG A 523 15.00 -28.10 20.28
C ARG A 523 14.43 -26.79 19.77
N VAL A 524 13.49 -26.85 18.82
CA VAL A 524 12.75 -25.68 18.34
C VAL A 524 11.53 -25.47 19.24
N LYS A 525 11.47 -24.32 19.94
CA LYS A 525 10.30 -23.93 20.74
C LYS A 525 9.34 -23.01 19.99
N GLY A 526 9.84 -22.25 19.00
CA GLY A 526 9.03 -21.37 18.17
C GLY A 526 9.72 -20.97 16.86
N GLY A 527 8.93 -20.51 15.90
CA GLY A 527 9.38 -20.30 14.53
C GLY A 527 9.57 -21.59 13.73
N ILE A 528 9.90 -21.41 12.44
CA ILE A 528 10.50 -22.44 11.60
C ILE A 528 11.92 -21.99 11.29
N TRP A 529 12.88 -22.89 11.45
CA TRP A 529 14.32 -22.60 11.36
C TRP A 529 14.98 -23.34 10.21
N VAL A 530 15.97 -22.70 9.60
CA VAL A 530 16.91 -23.35 8.68
C VAL A 530 18.26 -23.42 9.36
N LEU A 531 18.75 -24.63 9.62
CA LEU A 531 20.12 -24.87 10.06
C LEU A 531 21.00 -25.10 8.83
N CYS A 532 22.21 -24.55 8.84
CA CYS A 532 23.17 -24.63 7.75
C CYS A 532 24.49 -25.25 8.23
N GLU A 533 25.06 -26.12 7.42
CA GLU A 533 26.29 -26.88 7.73
C GLU A 533 27.50 -25.98 7.97
N HIS A 534 27.61 -24.86 7.28
CA HIS A 534 28.74 -23.92 7.35
C HIS A 534 28.29 -22.52 7.79
N GLY A 535 29.25 -21.62 8.04
CA GLY A 535 28.97 -20.21 8.30
C GLY A 535 28.38 -19.48 7.08
N ASP A 536 27.81 -18.29 7.31
CA ASP A 536 27.15 -17.44 6.30
C ASP A 536 26.07 -18.15 5.46
N PHE A 537 25.33 -19.06 6.09
CA PHE A 537 24.17 -19.77 5.51
C PHE A 537 24.51 -20.68 4.32
N ARG A 538 25.69 -21.33 4.38
CA ARG A 538 26.24 -22.18 3.31
C ARG A 538 26.30 -23.66 3.71
N GLY A 539 26.59 -24.50 2.71
CA GLY A 539 26.62 -25.96 2.85
C GLY A 539 25.22 -26.54 2.79
N ARG A 540 25.05 -27.77 3.31
CA ARG A 540 23.74 -28.42 3.43
C ARG A 540 22.80 -27.64 4.35
N GLN A 541 21.49 -27.77 4.12
CA GLN A 541 20.44 -27.11 4.89
C GLN A 541 19.50 -28.15 5.52
N TRP A 542 18.89 -27.81 6.66
CA TRP A 542 17.81 -28.57 7.28
C TRP A 542 16.71 -27.63 7.74
N LEU A 543 15.49 -27.85 7.25
CA LEU A 543 14.28 -27.15 7.66
C LEU A 543 13.66 -27.82 8.90
N LEU A 544 13.61 -27.10 10.01
CA LEU A 544 13.04 -27.56 11.28
C LEU A 544 11.82 -26.72 11.69
N ASP A 545 10.67 -27.37 11.86
CA ASP A 545 9.52 -26.84 12.59
C ASP A 545 9.64 -27.16 14.10
N CYS A 546 8.58 -26.95 14.89
CA CYS A 546 8.56 -27.11 16.35
C CYS A 546 8.80 -28.56 16.81
N THR A 547 10.07 -28.99 16.80
CA THR A 547 10.54 -30.36 17.01
C THR A 547 11.63 -30.43 18.07
N GLU A 548 11.73 -31.59 18.74
CA GLU A 548 12.78 -31.87 19.73
C GLU A 548 13.64 -33.07 19.25
N ILE A 549 14.84 -32.77 18.75
CA ILE A 549 15.78 -33.74 18.16
C ILE A 549 16.82 -34.12 19.21
N THR A 550 16.66 -35.29 19.82
CA THR A 550 17.54 -35.79 20.90
C THR A 550 18.95 -36.19 20.43
N ASN A 551 19.14 -36.47 19.14
CA ASN A 551 20.45 -36.81 18.56
C ASN A 551 20.57 -36.21 17.14
N TRP A 552 21.33 -35.14 17.00
CA TRP A 552 21.48 -34.38 15.76
C TRP A 552 22.24 -35.15 14.66
N LEU A 553 23.19 -36.01 15.04
CA LEU A 553 23.93 -36.86 14.09
C LEU A 553 23.01 -37.87 13.39
N THR A 554 22.14 -38.53 14.15
CA THR A 554 21.18 -39.51 13.64
C THR A 554 20.13 -38.86 12.73
N TYR A 555 19.79 -37.59 12.98
CA TYR A 555 18.83 -36.83 12.17
C TYR A 555 19.44 -36.22 10.89
N SER A 556 20.59 -35.55 11.00
CA SER A 556 21.19 -34.75 9.92
C SER A 556 22.30 -35.46 9.13
N GLY A 557 22.85 -36.55 9.67
CA GLY A 557 24.07 -37.20 9.19
C GLY A 557 25.37 -36.50 9.64
N LEU A 558 25.30 -35.38 10.37
CA LEU A 558 26.45 -34.58 10.79
C LEU A 558 26.37 -34.15 12.26
N GLN A 559 27.52 -33.82 12.85
CA GLN A 559 27.62 -33.22 14.19
C GLN A 559 27.88 -31.71 14.15
N HIS A 560 27.90 -31.08 12.97
CA HIS A 560 28.33 -29.70 12.78
C HIS A 560 27.19 -28.81 12.25
N VAL A 561 26.90 -27.73 12.97
CA VAL A 561 26.07 -26.61 12.50
C VAL A 561 26.95 -25.38 12.48
N GLY A 562 27.04 -24.68 11.34
CA GLY A 562 27.86 -23.49 11.20
C GLY A 562 27.07 -22.20 11.37
N SER A 563 25.84 -22.15 10.86
CA SER A 563 24.94 -20.99 10.93
C SER A 563 23.48 -21.43 10.89
N LEU A 564 22.57 -20.53 11.24
CA LEU A 564 21.13 -20.79 11.23
C LEU A 564 20.31 -19.50 11.17
N TYR A 565 19.09 -19.58 10.64
CA TYR A 565 18.17 -18.45 10.59
C TYR A 565 16.71 -18.89 10.72
N PRO A 566 15.83 -18.08 11.35
CA PRO A 566 14.40 -18.31 11.30
C PRO A 566 13.83 -17.83 9.97
N ILE A 567 12.91 -18.60 9.39
CA ILE A 567 12.11 -18.16 8.24
C ILE A 567 11.21 -17.01 8.70
N ARG A 568 11.21 -15.89 7.97
CA ARG A 568 10.40 -14.73 8.32
C ARG A 568 9.01 -14.86 7.69
N GLN A 569 8.01 -15.14 8.51
CA GLN A 569 6.62 -15.14 8.04
C GLN A 569 6.16 -13.71 7.71
N ARG A 570 5.56 -13.55 6.53
CA ARG A 570 4.88 -12.32 6.09
C ARG A 570 3.65 -12.07 6.96
N ARG A 571 3.18 -10.80 7.07
CA ARG A 571 1.87 -10.52 7.65
C ARG A 571 0.79 -11.20 6.79
N ILE A 572 0.08 -12.16 7.38
CA ILE A 572 -0.97 -12.96 6.73
C ILE A 572 -2.27 -12.72 7.50
N TYR A 573 -3.37 -12.60 6.77
CA TYR A 573 -4.71 -12.41 7.31
C TYR A 573 -5.43 -13.75 7.45
N PHE A 574 -6.17 -13.91 8.54
CA PHE A 574 -6.89 -15.14 8.87
C PHE A 574 -8.12 -14.86 9.75
N ARG A 575 -9.07 -15.79 9.75
CA ARG A 575 -10.16 -15.86 10.73
C ARG A 575 -9.87 -16.97 11.74
N ILE A 576 -10.21 -16.73 13.00
CA ILE A 576 -10.01 -17.69 14.10
C ILE A 576 -11.38 -18.30 14.44
N ARG A 577 -11.60 -19.57 14.09
CA ARG A 577 -12.89 -20.27 14.28
C ARG A 577 -12.83 -21.25 15.44
N SER A 578 -13.74 -21.18 16.40
CA SER A 578 -13.86 -22.21 17.44
C SER A 578 -14.39 -23.51 16.82
N ARG A 579 -13.71 -24.63 17.05
CA ARG A 579 -14.14 -25.96 16.60
C ARG A 579 -15.43 -26.45 17.27
N GLU A 580 -15.62 -26.12 18.54
CA GLU A 580 -16.79 -26.56 19.29
C GLU A 580 -18.01 -25.69 18.98
N LEU A 581 -17.85 -24.36 19.03
CA LEU A 581 -18.96 -23.42 18.89
C LEU A 581 -19.29 -23.11 17.42
N GLN A 582 -18.37 -23.39 16.48
CA GLN A 582 -18.48 -23.05 15.06
C GLN A 582 -18.68 -21.53 14.80
N LEU A 583 -18.28 -20.72 15.78
CA LEU A 583 -18.27 -19.25 15.78
C LEU A 583 -16.85 -18.70 15.55
N PHE A 584 -16.74 -17.43 15.20
CA PHE A 584 -15.48 -16.73 14.92
C PHE A 584 -15.09 -15.76 16.02
N LEU A 585 -13.80 -15.68 16.35
CA LEU A 585 -13.25 -14.62 17.19
C LEU A 585 -13.42 -13.28 16.46
N SER A 586 -13.95 -12.28 17.16
CA SER A 586 -14.39 -11.02 16.57
C SER A 586 -14.35 -9.87 17.59
N VAL A 587 -14.45 -8.65 17.08
CA VAL A 587 -14.54 -7.41 17.85
C VAL A 587 -15.71 -6.57 17.34
N PRO A 588 -16.18 -5.55 18.09
CA PRO A 588 -17.11 -4.55 17.54
C PRO A 588 -16.53 -3.82 16.34
N ASP A 589 -17.37 -3.29 15.46
CA ASP A 589 -16.90 -2.52 14.30
C ASP A 589 -16.42 -1.11 14.70
N ASP A 590 -16.94 -0.56 15.82
CA ASP A 590 -16.57 0.71 16.45
C ASP A 590 -15.33 0.61 17.36
N VAL A 591 -14.53 -0.46 17.23
CA VAL A 591 -13.45 -0.78 18.17
C VAL A 591 -12.26 0.18 18.15
N GLU A 592 -11.94 0.83 17.02
CA GLU A 592 -10.75 1.69 16.91
C GLU A 592 -10.87 2.96 17.78
N GLU A 593 -12.09 3.46 17.98
CA GLU A 593 -12.38 4.59 18.87
C GLU A 593 -12.33 4.22 20.36
N MET A 594 -12.32 2.92 20.70
CA MET A 594 -12.34 2.46 22.09
C MET A 594 -10.95 2.42 22.72
N LYS A 595 -10.86 2.78 24.00
CA LYS A 595 -9.66 2.50 24.82
C LYS A 595 -9.39 1.00 25.02
N ALA A 596 -10.40 0.17 24.81
CA ALA A 596 -10.38 -1.28 25.03
C ALA A 596 -11.44 -1.97 24.17
N GLY A 597 -11.04 -2.80 23.20
CA GLY A 597 -11.96 -3.59 22.40
C GLY A 597 -12.36 -4.88 23.11
N ARG A 598 -13.65 -5.11 23.36
CA ARG A 598 -14.12 -6.45 23.79
C ARG A 598 -13.81 -7.47 22.69
N VAL A 599 -13.20 -8.61 23.04
CA VAL A 599 -13.05 -9.74 22.10
C VAL A 599 -14.09 -10.80 22.45
N VAL A 600 -14.86 -11.22 21.46
CA VAL A 600 -16.00 -12.14 21.61
C VAL A 600 -16.03 -13.17 20.48
N VAL A 601 -16.72 -14.29 20.69
CA VAL A 601 -17.09 -15.18 19.59
C VAL A 601 -18.47 -14.82 19.03
N SER A 602 -18.60 -14.76 17.71
CA SER A 602 -19.85 -14.39 17.02
C SER A 602 -20.03 -15.16 15.71
N SER A 603 -21.21 -15.04 15.10
CA SER A 603 -21.45 -15.47 13.72
C SER A 603 -20.63 -14.62 12.75
N LEU A 604 -20.22 -15.20 11.61
CA LEU A 604 -19.46 -14.47 10.61
C LEU A 604 -20.22 -13.23 10.10
N SER A 605 -19.66 -12.04 10.33
CA SER A 605 -20.06 -10.80 9.67
C SER A 605 -19.37 -10.69 8.30
N GLU A 606 -19.97 -9.92 7.40
CA GLU A 606 -19.36 -9.54 6.12
C GLU A 606 -18.24 -8.49 6.31
N GLN A 607 -18.22 -7.83 7.48
CA GLN A 607 -17.24 -6.82 7.87
C GLN A 607 -15.89 -7.43 8.32
N SER A 608 -14.84 -6.59 8.28
CA SER A 608 -13.47 -6.96 8.66
C SER A 608 -13.28 -7.24 10.16
N SER A 609 -14.29 -7.04 11.01
CA SER A 609 -14.27 -7.29 12.46
C SER A 609 -13.96 -8.75 12.85
N SER A 610 -14.17 -9.70 11.94
CA SER A 610 -13.78 -11.11 12.08
C SER A 610 -12.34 -11.43 11.65
N VAL A 611 -11.61 -10.46 11.06
CA VAL A 611 -10.31 -10.69 10.41
C VAL A 611 -9.15 -10.29 11.30
N TRP A 612 -8.22 -11.21 11.46
CA TRP A 612 -7.03 -11.10 12.31
C TRP A 612 -5.75 -11.25 11.47
N TYR A 613 -4.64 -10.81 12.03
CA TYR A 613 -3.31 -11.07 11.51
C TYR A 613 -2.30 -11.29 12.65
N TYR A 614 -1.18 -11.94 12.34
CA TYR A 614 -0.08 -12.20 13.27
C TYR A 614 1.14 -11.37 12.92
N GLU A 615 1.77 -10.76 13.93
CA GLU A 615 2.90 -9.85 13.75
C GLU A 615 3.77 -9.84 15.01
N ASN A 616 4.96 -10.47 14.94
CA ASN A 616 5.96 -10.46 16.01
C ASN A 616 5.36 -10.83 17.39
N GLY A 617 4.82 -12.03 17.55
CA GLY A 617 4.18 -12.45 18.79
C GLY A 617 2.76 -11.91 19.03
N LEU A 618 2.31 -10.88 18.29
CA LEU A 618 1.01 -10.25 18.52
C LEU A 618 -0.05 -10.82 17.58
N ILE A 619 -1.22 -11.16 18.15
CA ILE A 619 -2.47 -11.36 17.41
C ILE A 619 -3.18 -10.00 17.37
N LYS A 620 -3.48 -9.49 16.18
CA LYS A 620 -4.02 -8.15 15.92
C LYS A 620 -5.24 -8.24 15.00
N ASN A 621 -6.16 -7.28 15.06
CA ASN A 621 -7.37 -7.26 14.23
C ASN A 621 -7.22 -6.26 13.07
N GLN A 622 -7.86 -6.52 11.93
CA GLN A 622 -7.81 -5.63 10.77
C GLN A 622 -8.45 -4.26 11.03
N VAL A 623 -9.48 -4.18 11.86
CA VAL A 623 -10.23 -2.94 12.19
C VAL A 623 -9.51 -2.08 13.24
N ALA A 624 -8.59 -2.63 14.02
CA ALA A 624 -7.81 -1.89 15.02
C ALA A 624 -6.31 -2.24 14.93
N PRO A 625 -5.61 -1.79 13.87
CA PRO A 625 -4.22 -2.16 13.59
C PRO A 625 -3.17 -1.57 14.57
N ALA A 626 -3.58 -0.65 15.45
CA ALA A 626 -2.79 -0.10 16.56
C ALA A 626 -3.04 -0.80 17.91
N MET A 627 -3.82 -1.90 17.90
CA MET A 627 -4.12 -2.72 19.08
C MET A 627 -3.73 -4.18 18.88
N SER A 628 -3.46 -4.85 19.99
CA SER A 628 -3.17 -6.28 20.06
C SER A 628 -4.03 -6.98 21.11
N LEU A 629 -4.21 -8.28 20.95
CA LEU A 629 -4.88 -9.14 21.93
C LEU A 629 -4.06 -9.16 23.23
N GLN A 630 -4.67 -8.77 24.34
CA GLN A 630 -4.04 -8.67 25.67
C GLN A 630 -5.03 -9.11 26.76
N VAL A 631 -4.49 -9.67 27.84
CA VAL A 631 -5.23 -9.99 29.06
C VAL A 631 -5.20 -8.80 30.02
N ILE A 632 -6.36 -8.48 30.58
CA ILE A 632 -6.53 -7.36 31.54
C ILE A 632 -7.21 -7.84 32.83
N GLY A 633 -6.72 -7.33 33.96
CA GLY A 633 -7.08 -7.75 35.30
C GLY A 633 -5.91 -8.45 36.02
N PRO A 634 -6.15 -9.05 37.20
CA PRO A 634 -5.21 -9.97 37.81
C PRO A 634 -5.04 -11.21 36.91
N ALA A 635 -3.81 -11.67 36.73
CA ALA A 635 -3.51 -12.86 35.94
C ALA A 635 -4.08 -14.10 36.63
N GLY A 636 -5.04 -14.77 35.97
CA GLY A 636 -5.71 -15.94 36.53
C GLY A 636 -6.82 -16.48 35.64
N LYS A 637 -7.29 -17.66 36.00
CA LYS A 637 -8.36 -18.44 35.36
C LYS A 637 -9.65 -17.61 35.18
N GLY A 638 -10.06 -17.41 33.94
CA GLY A 638 -11.22 -16.59 33.58
C GLY A 638 -10.96 -15.09 33.41
N ALA A 639 -9.71 -14.61 33.50
CA ALA A 639 -9.36 -13.23 33.15
C ALA A 639 -9.65 -12.94 31.67
N LYS A 640 -10.13 -11.74 31.35
CA LYS A 640 -10.63 -11.40 30.01
C LYS A 640 -9.50 -11.06 29.05
N ALA A 641 -9.60 -11.61 27.83
CA ALA A 641 -8.81 -11.20 26.70
C ALA A 641 -9.57 -10.10 25.92
N VAL A 642 -8.86 -9.03 25.55
CA VAL A 642 -9.40 -7.82 24.92
C VAL A 642 -8.38 -7.29 23.90
N LEU A 643 -8.81 -6.46 22.95
CA LEU A 643 -7.88 -5.60 22.23
C LEU A 643 -7.49 -4.41 23.10
N TRP A 644 -6.20 -4.09 23.14
CA TRP A 644 -5.67 -2.89 23.79
C TRP A 644 -4.45 -2.36 23.04
N SER A 645 -4.14 -1.08 23.20
CA SER A 645 -2.97 -0.42 22.60
C SER A 645 -1.65 -1.16 22.89
N GLU A 646 -0.79 -1.24 21.88
CA GLU A 646 0.56 -1.85 21.98
C GLU A 646 1.56 -1.05 22.83
N THR A 647 1.16 0.10 23.37
CA THR A 647 1.98 0.96 24.26
C THR A 647 2.24 0.36 25.66
N ARG A 648 1.63 -0.78 26.00
CA ARG A 648 1.70 -1.39 27.33
C ARG A 648 2.91 -2.30 27.50
N VAL A 649 3.63 -2.13 28.60
CA VAL A 649 4.76 -2.97 29.04
C VAL A 649 4.37 -3.73 30.32
N PRO A 650 4.73 -5.01 30.49
CA PRO A 650 5.37 -5.89 29.50
C PRO A 650 4.45 -6.21 28.31
N ARG A 651 5.09 -6.46 27.15
CA ARG A 651 4.42 -6.92 25.94
C ARG A 651 3.85 -8.31 26.18
N GLN A 652 2.58 -8.52 25.89
CA GLN A 652 1.97 -9.86 25.90
C GLN A 652 2.02 -10.44 24.50
N THR A 653 2.72 -11.57 24.33
CA THR A 653 2.76 -12.30 23.06
C THR A 653 2.07 -13.65 23.19
N TRP A 654 1.72 -14.21 22.04
CA TRP A 654 0.88 -15.39 21.88
C TRP A 654 1.52 -16.35 20.89
N SER A 655 1.25 -17.64 21.05
CA SER A 655 1.56 -18.65 20.03
C SER A 655 0.37 -19.56 19.73
N VAL A 656 0.33 -20.16 18.54
CA VAL A 656 -0.66 -21.17 18.15
C VAL A 656 0.07 -22.45 17.76
N ASP A 657 -0.32 -23.58 18.34
CA ASP A 657 0.23 -24.90 17.98
C ASP A 657 -0.51 -25.57 16.81
N SER A 658 0.07 -26.67 16.32
CA SER A 658 -0.52 -27.54 15.29
C SER A 658 -1.85 -28.20 15.68
N GLN A 659 -2.25 -28.13 16.95
CA GLN A 659 -3.57 -28.58 17.42
C GLN A 659 -4.61 -27.45 17.43
N GLY A 660 -4.21 -26.20 17.13
CA GLY A 660 -5.08 -25.02 17.16
C GLY A 660 -5.27 -24.42 18.56
N ARG A 661 -4.34 -24.66 19.49
CA ARG A 661 -4.37 -24.05 20.84
C ARG A 661 -3.58 -22.75 20.85
N ILE A 662 -4.25 -21.65 21.20
CA ILE A 662 -3.64 -20.32 21.30
C ILE A 662 -3.13 -20.14 22.74
N ARG A 663 -1.81 -20.22 22.97
CA ARG A 663 -1.14 -20.01 24.27
C ARG A 663 -0.77 -18.56 24.48
N SER A 664 -0.89 -18.07 25.72
CA SER A 664 -0.13 -16.89 26.14
C SER A 664 1.35 -17.25 26.35
N GLN A 665 2.27 -16.34 26.06
CA GLN A 665 3.69 -16.45 26.42
C GLN A 665 4.03 -15.71 27.73
N MET A 666 3.13 -14.85 28.23
CA MET A 666 3.31 -14.18 29.53
C MET A 666 2.74 -14.99 30.71
N PHE A 667 1.77 -15.85 30.45
CA PHE A 667 1.09 -16.65 31.48
C PHE A 667 1.23 -18.14 31.14
N GLU A 668 2.13 -18.82 31.84
CA GLU A 668 2.42 -20.25 31.66
C GLU A 668 1.14 -21.10 31.81
N ASP A 669 1.04 -22.17 31.01
CA ASP A 669 -0.11 -23.09 30.91
C ASP A 669 -1.50 -22.48 30.61
N MET A 670 -1.58 -21.18 30.30
CA MET A 670 -2.83 -20.49 29.97
C MET A 670 -3.11 -20.43 28.45
N LEU A 671 -4.31 -20.90 28.06
CA LEU A 671 -4.84 -20.83 26.69
C LEU A 671 -5.93 -19.77 26.54
N LEU A 672 -6.13 -19.27 25.32
CA LEU A 672 -7.30 -18.50 24.92
C LEU A 672 -8.54 -19.42 24.82
N ASP A 673 -9.56 -19.12 25.61
CA ASP A 673 -10.81 -19.88 25.72
C ASP A 673 -12.03 -18.93 25.62
N VAL A 674 -13.25 -19.48 25.64
CA VAL A 674 -14.51 -18.74 25.65
C VAL A 674 -15.21 -18.99 26.98
N LYS A 675 -15.67 -17.92 27.65
CA LYS A 675 -16.18 -18.03 29.03
C LYS A 675 -17.26 -19.11 29.19
N GLY A 676 -18.25 -19.13 28.29
CA GLY A 676 -19.37 -20.05 28.28
C GLY A 676 -20.36 -19.84 29.42
N GLY A 677 -21.27 -20.81 29.60
CA GLY A 677 -22.29 -20.77 30.66
C GLY A 677 -23.48 -19.86 30.35
N ARG A 678 -24.15 -19.39 31.41
CA ARG A 678 -25.43 -18.64 31.33
C ARG A 678 -25.33 -17.15 31.68
N SER A 679 -24.13 -16.58 31.79
CA SER A 679 -23.96 -15.15 32.05
C SER A 679 -24.07 -14.32 30.76
N TYR A 680 -24.33 -13.01 30.91
CA TYR A 680 -24.41 -12.06 29.78
C TYR A 680 -23.08 -11.92 29.01
N ASP A 681 -21.96 -12.33 29.61
CA ASP A 681 -20.62 -12.28 29.03
C ASP A 681 -20.06 -13.67 28.68
N ARG A 682 -20.93 -14.68 28.55
CA ARG A 682 -20.57 -16.06 28.12
C ARG A 682 -19.76 -16.09 26.82
N ASP A 683 -20.03 -15.17 25.89
CA ASP A 683 -19.44 -15.17 24.55
C ASP A 683 -18.08 -14.43 24.50
N HIS A 684 -17.55 -13.97 25.64
CA HIS A 684 -16.25 -13.29 25.71
C HIS A 684 -15.06 -14.25 25.65
N ALA A 685 -13.99 -13.80 25.01
CA ALA A 685 -12.67 -14.42 25.10
C ALA A 685 -12.05 -14.20 26.49
N ILE A 686 -11.44 -15.25 27.01
CA ILE A 686 -10.79 -15.31 28.32
C ILE A 686 -9.49 -16.12 28.23
N ILE A 687 -8.69 -16.15 29.30
CA ILE A 687 -7.67 -17.18 29.48
C ILE A 687 -8.12 -18.27 30.47
N TRP A 688 -7.77 -19.53 30.17
CA TRP A 688 -8.07 -20.72 30.99
C TRP A 688 -6.87 -21.67 31.05
N ASP A 689 -6.80 -22.49 32.08
CA ASP A 689 -5.70 -23.43 32.36
C ASP A 689 -5.91 -24.81 31.72
N MET A 690 -4.82 -25.49 31.39
CA MET A 690 -4.83 -26.83 30.78
C MET A 690 -5.05 -28.00 31.77
N ALA A 691 -5.08 -27.74 33.08
CA ALA A 691 -5.06 -28.77 34.12
C ALA A 691 -6.45 -29.26 34.59
N ASP A 692 -7.53 -28.74 33.99
CA ASP A 692 -8.91 -28.87 34.48
C ASP A 692 -9.70 -30.00 33.79
N GLU A 693 -10.77 -30.50 34.44
CA GLU A 693 -11.68 -31.50 33.85
C GLU A 693 -12.55 -30.96 32.70
N ARG A 694 -12.51 -29.64 32.42
CA ARG A 694 -13.21 -29.01 31.31
C ARG A 694 -12.34 -29.05 30.04
N PRO A 695 -12.85 -29.52 28.88
CA PRO A 695 -12.14 -29.37 27.62
C PRO A 695 -12.00 -27.88 27.25
N THR A 696 -10.80 -27.48 26.86
CA THR A 696 -10.47 -26.12 26.41
C THR A 696 -10.75 -25.94 24.92
N GLN A 697 -11.00 -24.69 24.50
CA GLN A 697 -11.25 -24.36 23.10
C GLN A 697 -10.05 -24.70 22.21
N THR A 698 -10.37 -25.31 21.05
CA THR A 698 -9.43 -25.45 19.94
C THR A 698 -9.94 -24.67 18.74
N TRP A 699 -9.02 -24.04 18.03
CA TRP A 699 -9.30 -23.01 17.05
C TRP A 699 -8.75 -23.40 15.68
N ASP A 700 -9.58 -23.35 14.64
CA ASP A 700 -9.13 -23.42 13.25
C ASP A 700 -8.70 -22.04 12.78
N ILE A 701 -7.44 -21.94 12.32
CA ILE A 701 -6.90 -20.74 11.68
C ILE A 701 -7.23 -20.82 10.19
N GLN A 702 -8.30 -20.16 9.79
CA GLN A 702 -8.72 -20.06 8.39
C GLN A 702 -7.97 -18.89 7.75
N VAL A 703 -6.84 -19.18 7.13
CA VAL A 703 -6.13 -18.23 6.25
C VAL A 703 -7.10 -17.73 5.17
N LEU A 704 -7.06 -16.42 4.92
CA LEU A 704 -7.97 -15.74 3.98
C LEU A 704 -7.40 -15.62 2.56
#